data_AF-A0A833SK41-F1
#
_entry.id   AF-A0A833SK41-F1
#
_cell.length_a   1.000
_cell.length_b   1.000
_cell.length_c   1.000
_cell.angle_alpha   90.00
_cell.angle_beta   90.00
_cell.angle_gamma   90.00
#
_symmetry.space_group_name_H-M   'P 1'
#
loop_
_entity.id
_entity.type
_entity.pdbx_description
1 polymer ?
#
loop_
_entity_poly.entity_id
_entity_poly.type
_entity_poly.pdbx_seq_one_letter_code
_entity_poly.pdbx_strand_id
1 'polypeptide(L)'
;MAAPDEQEDGELSSYSVSFHIEKQEDQPDSTSCAAVTSADLETLPEDCSKICLLKGSYPAIAVTRPMKSVIRTEQFRRTFMAVPFAEWLKEQSQHCRIDLNPAIVRSVKLCQNILKTFDMWPEDEMDAAREAQEKKEQEEYELAAEMLKEEIAEQRTMVDQALNELFRLRVGDPAHDASNTSLQTALTAYEAFREWIKSTCLWKIDEKIPLTLDAPGRLGEVGGKLFVLYSCGDTADLSKLLEMCATTSTSELLKAIKNRKAKESNPEVDIEANEDSWESFVKRLSEPLAKLQTKWRIGVESVLAAANEIKLKDLEGEQKRAKTAWYDHERSIIEGKFDQLRQVLLSQDGLLFTLRAYPRRRGTLYCDGSREMYTQSCAVQNIVKLNMPKCGIRRQELLGWHLLSSNENSVAMFTVKVRSAIKICTGKERMCVKFISFPPSADHGRPSRANERVIRTLGRFASLCDYDAPNRIMTFLSEDSVGIYKFDESFKKMERMKVVDLGVRSTLADLPFRDVLLLDSTVYVTDSSGCSQGINIRNNQTSNVMSIRDEDESTSLSCSQLLTLADNLAMGVVSCVPSDDGTFEGILECISRDDHRHLPVLSLGVKFLTDRVSIRCVDDEVLVLDPLAQKVYFFSIHVTVRSDSYRMRQSDNAGSKVAGSGTSKGDCPRKLHWMYTLYHVFEKFPVRALLDVGNFSPMSILVACPGVEKTNTLRESYHDFLSLLMSDLMALNKPLHGLDLISRLTVQRSLRGVTTRIKSKPLKSFFQTLITFLPVQICRAEGNALTVLYDGLDQSFKSEDDVQAWGAADIAESIRFGLLSPLLRAWQGRCIVITSMGKQSTGKSYFLNHLTGSSFAIAGNRCTDGAWMSLRIMEDVLLVVLDFEGLGSFERTDQEDDSSQC
;
A
#
# COMPACT_ATOMS: atom_id res chain seq x y z
N MET A 1 69.29 -44.46 69.38
CA MET A 1 67.97 -43.86 69.56
C MET A 1 68.20 -42.40 69.87
N ALA A 2 68.13 -41.57 68.84
CA ALA A 2 68.34 -40.13 68.88
C ALA A 2 67.00 -39.47 68.56
N ALA A 3 66.67 -38.42 69.29
CA ALA A 3 65.44 -37.65 69.16
C ALA A 3 65.29 -37.07 67.73
N PRO A 4 64.07 -36.97 67.18
CA PRO A 4 63.81 -36.12 66.04
C PRO A 4 63.54 -34.69 66.51
N ASP A 5 64.32 -33.75 65.98
CA ASP A 5 64.19 -32.31 66.17
C ASP A 5 62.83 -31.80 65.66
N GLU A 6 62.22 -30.91 66.44
CA GLU A 6 61.10 -30.07 66.04
C GLU A 6 61.54 -29.17 64.88
N GLN A 7 60.88 -29.37 63.73
CA GLN A 7 61.09 -28.57 62.53
C GLN A 7 60.11 -27.40 62.60
N GLU A 8 60.62 -26.20 62.94
CA GLU A 8 59.90 -24.95 62.70
C GLU A 8 59.55 -24.87 61.21
N ASP A 9 58.26 -24.83 60.91
CA ASP A 9 57.72 -24.62 59.58
C ASP A 9 58.12 -23.21 59.10
N GLY A 10 59.21 -23.15 58.32
CA GLY A 10 59.61 -21.94 57.63
C GLY A 10 58.52 -21.48 56.68
N GLU A 11 58.12 -20.21 56.80
CA GLU A 11 57.30 -19.49 55.84
C GLU A 11 57.82 -19.71 54.42
N LEU A 12 57.18 -20.62 53.69
CA LEU A 12 57.29 -20.71 52.24
C LEU A 12 56.76 -19.39 51.68
N SER A 13 57.67 -18.53 51.22
CA SER A 13 57.35 -17.33 50.47
C SER A 13 56.44 -17.74 49.32
N SER A 14 55.14 -17.48 49.48
CA SER A 14 54.16 -17.76 48.46
C SER A 14 54.57 -17.01 47.18
N TYR A 15 54.70 -17.73 46.07
CA TYR A 15 54.85 -17.13 44.74
C TYR A 15 53.51 -16.50 44.30
N SER A 16 52.86 -15.75 45.19
CA SER A 16 51.68 -14.96 44.90
C SER A 16 52.15 -13.58 44.46
N VAL A 17 52.09 -13.33 43.16
CA VAL A 17 52.14 -11.96 42.66
C VAL A 17 50.74 -11.40 42.91
N SER A 18 50.58 -10.56 43.93
CA SER A 18 49.32 -9.87 44.15
C SER A 18 49.21 -8.73 43.12
N PHE A 19 48.12 -8.77 42.35
CA PHE A 19 47.79 -7.70 41.43
C PHE A 19 46.70 -6.86 42.09
N HIS A 20 46.94 -5.57 42.25
CA HIS A 20 45.88 -4.64 42.63
C HIS A 20 45.20 -4.17 41.36
N ILE A 21 43.88 -4.35 41.29
CA ILE A 21 43.04 -3.78 40.25
C ILE A 21 42.69 -2.37 40.71
N GLU A 22 43.42 -1.40 40.18
CA GLU A 22 43.12 0.01 40.42
C GLU A 22 42.00 0.40 39.45
N LYS A 23 40.86 0.82 40.02
CA LYS A 23 39.78 1.46 39.27
C LYS A 23 40.24 2.87 38.93
N GLN A 24 40.42 3.14 37.64
CA GLN A 24 40.70 4.47 37.14
C GLN A 24 39.42 5.01 36.51
N GLU A 25 38.92 6.13 37.04
CA GLU A 25 37.84 6.87 36.39
C GLU A 25 38.45 7.61 35.18
N ASP A 26 38.13 7.16 33.98
CA ASP A 26 38.66 7.76 32.75
C ASP A 26 37.92 9.05 32.41
N GLN A 27 36.61 9.06 32.63
CA GLN A 27 35.75 10.22 32.42
C GLN A 27 34.60 10.25 33.44
N PRO A 28 34.38 11.39 34.13
CA PRO A 28 33.26 11.55 35.03
C PRO A 28 31.94 11.82 34.31
N ASP A 29 30.82 11.58 35.01
CA ASP A 29 29.49 11.97 34.57
C ASP A 29 29.47 13.49 34.32
N SER A 30 29.09 13.91 33.10
CA SER A 30 29.01 15.34 32.75
C SER A 30 27.93 15.62 31.71
N THR A 31 27.29 16.77 31.85
CA THR A 31 26.34 17.32 30.88
C THR A 31 26.79 18.74 30.54
N SER A 32 26.93 19.05 29.26
CA SER A 32 27.32 20.39 28.82
C SER A 32 26.71 20.73 27.47
N CYS A 33 26.43 22.01 27.25
CA CYS A 33 26.01 22.50 25.94
C CYS A 33 27.24 23.01 25.17
N ALA A 34 27.60 22.34 24.07
CA ALA A 34 28.75 22.71 23.24
C ALA A 34 28.47 23.94 22.37
N ALA A 35 27.25 24.03 21.83
CA ALA A 35 26.87 25.10 20.92
C ALA A 35 25.38 25.39 21.02
N VAL A 36 25.05 26.67 20.99
CA VAL A 36 23.68 27.18 20.86
C VAL A 36 23.60 27.99 19.59
N THR A 37 22.65 27.66 18.72
CA THR A 37 22.33 28.46 17.54
C THR A 37 20.83 28.71 17.47
N SER A 38 20.43 29.83 16.86
CA SER A 38 19.02 30.17 16.68
C SER A 38 18.72 30.50 15.22
N ALA A 39 17.53 30.11 14.76
CA ALA A 39 16.98 30.50 13.49
C ALA A 39 15.63 31.20 13.68
N ASP A 40 15.51 32.41 13.13
CA ASP A 40 14.23 33.09 13.02
C ASP A 40 13.37 32.38 11.98
N LEU A 41 12.09 32.16 12.29
CA LEU A 41 11.12 31.62 11.34
C LEU A 41 10.83 32.68 10.26
N GLU A 42 10.77 32.26 8.99
CA GLU A 42 10.26 33.15 7.93
C GLU A 42 8.85 33.62 8.32
N THR A 43 8.52 34.91 8.06
CA THR A 43 7.28 35.56 8.52
C THR A 43 6.08 34.64 8.36
N LEU A 44 5.59 34.13 9.49
CA LEU A 44 4.47 33.21 9.51
C LEU A 44 3.24 33.96 8.95
N PRO A 45 2.44 33.33 8.07
CA PRO A 45 1.20 33.94 7.60
C PRO A 45 0.31 34.32 8.79
N GLU A 46 -0.33 35.50 8.74
CA GLU A 46 -1.21 36.00 9.80
C GLU A 46 -2.33 35.00 10.19
N ASP A 47 -2.71 34.11 9.26
CA ASP A 47 -3.72 33.07 9.44
C ASP A 47 -3.18 31.78 10.10
N CYS A 48 -1.99 31.75 10.70
CA CYS A 48 -1.43 30.51 11.28
C CYS A 48 -2.23 30.01 12.51
N SER A 49 -2.73 28.77 12.47
CA SER A 49 -3.51 28.19 13.58
C SER A 49 -2.68 27.33 14.54
N LYS A 50 -1.65 26.62 14.04
CA LYS A 50 -0.81 25.74 14.88
C LYS A 50 0.56 25.52 14.26
N ILE A 51 1.60 25.57 15.07
CA ILE A 51 2.98 25.25 14.69
C ILE A 51 3.48 24.14 15.60
N CYS A 52 4.09 23.09 15.04
CA CYS A 52 4.70 22.03 15.83
C CYS A 52 6.02 21.54 15.22
N LEU A 53 6.96 21.23 16.10
CA LEU A 53 8.25 20.66 15.76
C LEU A 53 8.11 19.15 15.55
N LEU A 54 8.71 18.63 14.47
CA LEU A 54 8.61 17.22 14.08
C LEU A 54 9.85 16.44 14.53
N LYS A 55 9.62 15.26 15.13
CA LYS A 55 10.66 14.25 15.40
C LYS A 55 10.90 13.40 14.14
N GLY A 56 12.07 12.80 14.00
CA GLY A 56 12.37 11.81 12.96
C GLY A 56 13.77 11.95 12.37
N SER A 57 13.93 11.59 11.11
CA SER A 57 15.24 11.51 10.44
C SER A 57 15.87 12.86 10.05
N TYR A 58 15.14 13.96 10.20
CA TYR A 58 15.67 15.31 9.99
C TYR A 58 14.78 16.35 10.70
N PRO A 59 15.33 17.48 11.15
CA PRO A 59 14.56 18.52 11.83
C PRO A 59 13.62 19.24 10.86
N ALA A 60 12.36 19.36 11.24
CA ALA A 60 11.33 20.04 10.44
C ALA A 60 10.21 20.60 11.32
N ILE A 61 9.47 21.55 10.77
CA ILE A 61 8.30 22.18 11.41
C ILE A 61 7.09 21.95 10.52
N ALA A 62 5.95 21.65 11.14
CA ALA A 62 4.66 21.66 10.48
C ALA A 62 3.88 22.91 10.88
N VAL A 63 3.54 23.74 9.89
CA VAL A 63 2.73 24.95 10.06
C VAL A 63 1.34 24.69 9.50
N THR A 64 0.33 24.78 10.36
CA THR A 64 -1.08 24.56 10.01
C THR A 64 -1.78 25.89 9.83
N ARG A 65 -2.49 26.06 8.71
CA ARG A 65 -3.29 27.25 8.40
C ARG A 65 -4.70 26.84 7.98
N PRO A 66 -5.76 27.58 8.35
CA PRO A 66 -7.08 27.38 7.81
C PRO A 66 -7.09 27.84 6.34
N MET A 67 -7.66 27.03 5.46
CA MET A 67 -7.93 27.40 4.08
C MET A 67 -9.37 27.91 4.01
N LYS A 68 -9.56 29.12 3.48
CA LYS A 68 -10.91 29.66 3.18
C LYS A 68 -11.63 28.68 2.27
N SER A 69 -12.94 28.48 2.47
CA SER A 69 -13.76 27.51 1.76
C SER A 69 -13.54 27.62 0.24
N VAL A 70 -13.03 26.55 -0.37
CA VAL A 70 -12.85 26.47 -1.82
C VAL A 70 -13.96 25.60 -2.39
N ILE A 71 -14.53 26.02 -3.50
CA ILE A 71 -15.48 25.21 -4.27
C ILE A 71 -14.69 24.04 -4.85
N ARG A 72 -15.05 22.80 -4.44
CA ARG A 72 -14.42 21.58 -4.94
C ARG A 72 -15.42 20.75 -5.73
N THR A 73 -14.95 20.19 -6.82
CA THR A 73 -15.72 19.30 -7.70
C THR A 73 -15.52 17.84 -7.28
N GLU A 74 -16.60 17.14 -6.91
CA GLU A 74 -16.61 15.69 -6.64
C GLU A 74 -17.28 14.91 -7.76
N GLN A 75 -16.80 13.68 -8.02
CA GLN A 75 -17.44 12.80 -8.99
C GLN A 75 -18.70 12.16 -8.39
N PHE A 76 -19.79 12.21 -9.15
CA PHE A 76 -21.08 11.65 -8.77
C PHE A 76 -21.44 10.50 -9.72
N ARG A 77 -21.95 9.39 -9.17
CA ARG A 77 -22.46 8.24 -9.93
C ARG A 77 -23.65 7.64 -9.20
N ARG A 78 -24.78 7.46 -9.89
CA ARG A 78 -25.97 6.81 -9.31
C ARG A 78 -26.81 6.14 -10.38
N THR A 79 -27.54 5.10 -9.98
CA THR A 79 -28.47 4.38 -10.85
C THR A 79 -29.89 4.59 -10.36
N PHE A 80 -30.81 4.90 -11.27
CA PHE A 80 -32.22 5.18 -10.98
C PHE A 80 -33.13 4.28 -11.82
N MET A 81 -34.35 4.07 -11.35
CA MET A 81 -35.47 3.70 -12.22
C MET A 81 -35.98 4.98 -12.90
N ALA A 82 -36.48 4.90 -14.13
CA ALA A 82 -36.78 6.11 -14.92
C ALA A 82 -37.76 7.11 -14.25
N VAL A 83 -38.74 6.61 -13.49
CA VAL A 83 -39.75 7.44 -12.78
C VAL A 83 -39.13 8.26 -11.62
N PRO A 84 -38.42 7.67 -10.65
CA PRO A 84 -37.82 8.43 -9.55
C PRO A 84 -36.69 9.38 -9.95
N PHE A 85 -36.18 9.31 -11.20
CA PHE A 85 -35.16 10.24 -11.65
C PHE A 85 -35.68 11.68 -11.80
N ALA A 86 -36.88 11.86 -12.37
CA ALA A 86 -37.42 13.20 -12.63
C ALA A 86 -37.77 13.94 -11.33
N GLU A 87 -38.37 13.24 -10.35
CA GLU A 87 -38.67 13.77 -9.02
C GLU A 87 -37.39 14.15 -8.26
N TRP A 88 -36.40 13.25 -8.27
CA TRP A 88 -35.09 13.52 -7.68
C TRP A 88 -34.38 14.71 -8.34
N LEU A 89 -34.48 14.84 -9.67
CA LEU A 89 -33.91 15.97 -10.40
C LEU A 89 -34.58 17.29 -10.00
N LYS A 90 -35.91 17.31 -9.83
CA LYS A 90 -36.66 18.48 -9.34
C LYS A 90 -36.21 18.86 -7.93
N GLU A 91 -36.05 17.90 -7.03
CA GLU A 91 -35.54 18.14 -5.67
C GLU A 91 -34.11 18.73 -5.69
N GLN A 92 -33.19 18.18 -6.48
CA GLN A 92 -31.82 18.72 -6.55
C GLN A 92 -31.77 20.14 -7.15
N SER A 93 -32.65 20.46 -8.10
CA SER A 93 -32.72 21.80 -8.70
C SER A 93 -33.10 22.90 -7.71
N GLN A 94 -33.68 22.56 -6.55
CA GLN A 94 -33.98 23.55 -5.50
C GLN A 94 -32.72 24.01 -4.75
N HIS A 95 -31.62 23.26 -4.85
CA HIS A 95 -30.44 23.46 -4.01
C HIS A 95 -29.16 23.73 -4.79
N CYS A 96 -29.14 23.50 -6.10
CA CYS A 96 -27.96 23.67 -6.93
C CYS A 96 -28.32 23.98 -8.38
N ARG A 97 -27.39 24.66 -9.06
CA ARG A 97 -27.47 24.93 -10.50
C ARG A 97 -27.12 23.65 -11.25
N ILE A 98 -27.96 23.18 -12.16
CA ILE A 98 -27.78 21.89 -12.82
C ILE A 98 -27.44 22.06 -14.30
N ASP A 99 -26.34 21.44 -14.75
CA ASP A 99 -26.00 21.28 -16.16
C ASP A 99 -26.33 19.86 -16.63
N LEU A 100 -27.45 19.70 -17.34
CA LEU A 100 -27.89 18.42 -17.90
C LEU A 100 -27.38 18.21 -19.32
N ASN A 101 -26.96 16.99 -19.63
CA ASN A 101 -26.54 16.60 -20.97
C ASN A 101 -27.70 16.63 -21.98
N PRO A 102 -27.53 17.27 -23.17
CA PRO A 102 -28.54 17.27 -24.25
C PRO A 102 -28.84 15.87 -24.82
N ALA A 103 -27.96 14.89 -24.64
CA ALA A 103 -28.16 13.53 -25.16
C ALA A 103 -29.40 12.81 -24.60
N ILE A 104 -30.00 13.31 -23.52
CA ILE A 104 -31.22 12.79 -22.91
C ILE A 104 -32.40 12.84 -23.90
N VAL A 105 -32.42 13.80 -24.83
CA VAL A 105 -33.51 13.94 -25.81
C VAL A 105 -33.62 12.77 -26.79
N ARG A 106 -32.58 11.94 -26.90
CA ARG A 106 -32.66 10.67 -27.63
C ARG A 106 -33.69 9.70 -27.04
N SER A 107 -34.13 9.91 -25.79
CA SER A 107 -35.17 9.12 -25.14
C SER A 107 -36.41 9.96 -24.88
N VAL A 108 -37.35 9.94 -25.84
CA VAL A 108 -38.63 10.69 -25.80
C VAL A 108 -39.39 10.45 -24.48
N LYS A 109 -39.51 9.20 -24.03
CA LYS A 109 -40.21 8.84 -22.79
C LYS A 109 -39.57 9.45 -21.53
N LEU A 110 -38.24 9.54 -21.49
CA LEU A 110 -37.52 10.12 -20.37
C LEU A 110 -37.67 11.64 -20.36
N CYS A 111 -37.53 12.30 -21.51
CA CYS A 111 -37.78 13.72 -21.65
C CYS A 111 -39.21 14.11 -21.30
N GLN A 112 -40.19 13.33 -21.74
CA GLN A 112 -41.59 13.55 -21.39
C GLN A 112 -41.81 13.50 -19.88
N ASN A 113 -41.26 12.50 -19.19
CA ASN A 113 -41.38 12.41 -17.74
C ASN A 113 -40.73 13.60 -17.03
N ILE A 114 -39.53 14.02 -17.47
CA ILE A 114 -38.85 15.19 -16.90
C ILE A 114 -39.68 16.45 -17.14
N LEU A 115 -40.06 16.75 -18.39
CA LEU A 115 -40.84 17.95 -18.72
C LEU A 115 -42.18 17.99 -17.98
N LYS A 116 -42.86 16.85 -17.82
CA LYS A 116 -44.10 16.76 -17.02
C LYS A 116 -43.86 17.01 -15.53
N THR A 117 -42.81 16.44 -14.95
CA THR A 117 -42.47 16.69 -13.54
C THR A 117 -42.10 18.15 -13.28
N PHE A 118 -41.52 18.84 -14.26
CA PHE A 118 -41.19 20.27 -14.19
C PHE A 118 -42.34 21.19 -14.67
N ASP A 119 -43.52 20.65 -14.98
CA ASP A 119 -44.69 21.43 -15.43
C ASP A 119 -44.41 22.24 -16.72
N MET A 120 -43.51 21.73 -17.58
CA MET A 120 -43.05 22.36 -18.84
C MET A 120 -43.39 21.52 -20.09
N TRP A 121 -44.26 20.52 -19.94
CA TRP A 121 -44.69 19.69 -21.07
C TRP A 121 -45.65 20.49 -21.98
N PRO A 122 -45.34 20.65 -23.28
CA PRO A 122 -46.10 21.53 -24.17
C PRO A 122 -47.37 20.83 -24.70
N GLU A 123 -48.37 20.60 -23.84
CA GLU A 123 -49.61 19.89 -24.22
C GLU A 123 -50.32 20.56 -25.40
N ASP A 124 -50.56 21.86 -25.32
CA ASP A 124 -51.28 22.61 -26.36
C ASP A 124 -50.53 22.62 -27.71
N GLU A 125 -49.20 22.80 -27.71
CA GLU A 125 -48.39 22.80 -28.95
C GLU A 125 -48.32 21.40 -29.57
N MET A 126 -48.28 20.35 -28.74
CA MET A 126 -48.27 18.96 -29.17
C MET A 126 -49.61 18.51 -29.75
N ASP A 127 -50.71 18.93 -29.13
CA ASP A 127 -52.05 18.61 -29.61
C ASP A 127 -52.41 19.45 -30.85
N ALA A 128 -52.05 20.74 -30.90
CA ALA A 128 -52.20 21.56 -32.11
C ALA A 128 -51.35 21.04 -33.29
N ALA A 129 -50.12 20.59 -33.03
CA ALA A 129 -49.28 19.98 -34.07
C ALA A 129 -49.87 18.63 -34.55
N ARG A 130 -50.49 17.85 -33.65
CA ARG A 130 -51.19 16.62 -34.02
C ARG A 130 -52.42 16.92 -34.88
N GLU A 131 -53.28 17.85 -34.47
CA GLU A 131 -54.47 18.23 -35.21
C GLU A 131 -54.15 18.85 -36.58
N ALA A 132 -53.14 19.72 -36.66
CA ALA A 132 -52.72 20.33 -37.92
C ALA A 132 -52.15 19.29 -38.90
N GLN A 133 -51.42 18.29 -38.39
CA GLN A 133 -50.88 17.21 -39.21
C GLN A 133 -51.95 16.23 -39.65
N GLU A 134 -52.87 15.84 -38.76
CA GLU A 134 -54.02 14.98 -39.11
C GLU A 134 -54.86 15.65 -40.20
N LYS A 135 -55.09 16.96 -40.09
CA LYS A 135 -55.78 17.75 -41.12
C LYS A 135 -55.01 17.75 -42.45
N LYS A 136 -53.70 17.98 -42.42
CA LYS A 136 -52.87 18.00 -43.63
C LYS A 136 -52.80 16.62 -44.32
N GLU A 137 -52.65 15.55 -43.54
CA GLU A 137 -52.65 14.17 -44.06
C GLU A 137 -53.99 13.80 -44.68
N GLN A 138 -55.09 14.26 -44.08
CA GLN A 138 -56.43 14.05 -44.62
C GLN A 138 -56.62 14.82 -45.94
N GLU A 139 -56.20 16.09 -46.01
CA GLU A 139 -56.26 16.90 -47.23
C GLU A 139 -55.40 16.31 -48.37
N GLU A 140 -54.18 15.86 -48.08
CA GLU A 140 -53.29 15.22 -49.06
C GLU A 140 -53.84 13.88 -49.56
N TYR A 141 -54.43 13.07 -48.67
CA TYR A 141 -55.09 11.82 -49.04
C TYR A 141 -56.33 12.05 -49.90
N GLU A 142 -57.18 13.01 -49.52
CA GLU A 142 -58.39 13.36 -50.29
C GLU A 142 -58.03 13.85 -51.70
N LEU A 143 -57.01 14.71 -51.81
CA LEU A 143 -56.52 15.19 -53.10
C LEU A 143 -55.98 14.04 -53.97
N ALA A 144 -55.15 13.16 -53.40
CA ALA A 144 -54.57 12.04 -54.12
C ALA A 144 -55.63 10.99 -54.53
N ALA A 145 -56.63 10.75 -53.68
CA ALA A 145 -57.75 9.87 -53.98
C ALA A 145 -58.65 10.44 -55.08
N GLU A 146 -58.84 11.75 -55.14
CA GLU A 146 -59.61 12.39 -56.20
C GLU A 146 -58.87 12.35 -57.54
N MET A 147 -57.56 12.64 -57.55
CA MET A 147 -56.72 12.48 -58.75
C MET A 147 -56.74 11.03 -59.29
N LEU A 148 -56.75 10.03 -58.39
CA LEU A 148 -56.87 8.63 -58.79
C LEU A 148 -58.21 8.32 -59.46
N LYS A 149 -59.32 8.88 -58.96
CA LYS A 149 -60.64 8.71 -59.59
C LYS A 149 -60.68 9.34 -60.97
N GLU A 150 -60.09 10.53 -61.14
CA GLU A 150 -59.98 11.21 -62.43
C GLU A 150 -59.17 10.36 -63.42
N GLU A 151 -58.01 9.86 -63.01
CA GLU A 151 -57.16 9.00 -63.86
C GLU A 151 -57.93 7.74 -64.33
N ILE A 152 -58.68 7.09 -63.43
CA ILE A 152 -59.48 5.89 -63.79
C ILE A 152 -60.62 6.26 -64.75
N ALA A 153 -61.25 7.41 -64.58
CA ALA A 153 -62.29 7.89 -65.47
C ALA A 153 -61.75 8.21 -66.87
N GLU A 154 -60.55 8.79 -66.96
CA GLU A 154 -59.85 9.02 -68.23
C GLU A 154 -59.53 7.69 -68.95
N GLN A 155 -59.03 6.69 -68.23
CA GLN A 155 -58.77 5.37 -68.83
C GLN A 155 -60.08 4.70 -69.31
N ARG A 156 -61.17 4.80 -68.54
CA ARG A 156 -62.48 4.26 -68.94
C ARG A 156 -63.01 4.94 -70.20
N THR A 157 -62.94 6.28 -70.28
CA THR A 157 -63.43 7.03 -71.44
C THR A 157 -62.60 6.77 -72.69
N MET A 158 -61.28 6.64 -72.56
CA MET A 158 -60.38 6.27 -73.66
C MET A 158 -60.76 4.91 -74.28
N VAL A 159 -61.06 3.91 -73.44
CA VAL A 159 -61.43 2.57 -73.89
C VAL A 159 -62.84 2.53 -74.49
N ASP A 160 -63.81 3.23 -73.88
CA ASP A 160 -65.19 3.30 -74.40
C ASP A 160 -65.25 4.02 -75.77
N GLN A 161 -64.42 5.04 -76.02
CA GLN A 161 -64.32 5.69 -77.33
C GLN A 161 -63.74 4.78 -78.42
N ALA A 162 -62.83 3.87 -78.06
CA ALA A 162 -62.22 2.93 -78.99
C ALA A 162 -63.09 1.68 -79.28
N LEU A 163 -64.07 1.36 -78.41
CA LEU A 163 -64.89 0.14 -78.46
C LEU A 163 -65.50 -0.14 -79.85
N ASN A 164 -66.17 0.84 -80.44
CA ASN A 164 -66.92 0.62 -81.68
C ASN A 164 -66.00 0.32 -82.87
N GLU A 165 -64.83 0.95 -82.94
CA GLU A 165 -63.86 0.74 -84.01
C GLU A 165 -63.05 -0.55 -83.81
N LEU A 166 -62.73 -0.91 -82.56
CA LEU A 166 -62.00 -2.14 -82.21
C LEU A 166 -62.76 -3.43 -82.55
N PHE A 167 -64.10 -3.40 -82.49
CA PHE A 167 -64.94 -4.57 -82.76
C PHE A 167 -65.58 -4.56 -84.15
N ARG A 168 -65.22 -3.61 -85.02
CA ARG A 168 -65.78 -3.48 -86.36
C ARG A 168 -65.22 -4.55 -87.30
N LEU A 169 -66.09 -5.42 -87.82
CA LEU A 169 -65.70 -6.45 -88.81
C LEU A 169 -65.39 -5.80 -90.17
N ARG A 170 -64.33 -6.25 -90.86
CA ARG A 170 -63.87 -5.70 -92.15
C ARG A 170 -63.65 -6.78 -93.21
N VAL A 171 -63.96 -6.45 -94.46
CA VAL A 171 -63.70 -7.30 -95.64
C VAL A 171 -62.21 -7.25 -95.95
N GLY A 172 -61.57 -8.40 -96.09
CA GLY A 172 -60.10 -8.51 -96.04
C GLY A 172 -59.35 -7.99 -97.27
N ASP A 173 -58.43 -7.05 -97.04
CA ASP A 173 -57.06 -7.04 -97.58
C ASP A 173 -56.16 -6.17 -96.67
N PRO A 174 -55.09 -6.68 -96.04
CA PRO A 174 -54.22 -5.92 -95.13
C PRO A 174 -53.58 -4.66 -95.76
N ALA A 175 -53.57 -4.54 -97.08
CA ALA A 175 -53.07 -3.33 -97.77
C ALA A 175 -54.00 -2.11 -97.62
N HIS A 176 -55.31 -2.30 -97.43
CA HIS A 176 -56.27 -1.20 -97.27
C HIS A 176 -56.38 -0.68 -95.83
N ASP A 177 -56.02 -1.49 -94.83
CA ASP A 177 -56.09 -1.14 -93.41
C ASP A 177 -55.08 -0.06 -92.99
N ALA A 178 -53.96 0.10 -93.71
CA ALA A 178 -52.96 1.14 -93.45
C ALA A 178 -53.46 2.58 -93.71
N SER A 179 -54.56 2.75 -94.45
CA SER A 179 -55.12 4.06 -94.80
C SER A 179 -56.20 4.56 -93.83
N ASN A 180 -56.66 3.71 -92.91
CA ASN A 180 -57.85 3.99 -92.10
C ASN A 180 -57.48 4.64 -90.75
N THR A 181 -57.45 5.96 -90.73
CA THR A 181 -56.96 6.78 -89.60
C THR A 181 -57.74 6.54 -88.29
N SER A 182 -59.03 6.16 -88.38
CA SER A 182 -59.87 5.88 -87.21
C SER A 182 -59.44 4.62 -86.44
N LEU A 183 -59.07 3.55 -87.16
CA LEU A 183 -58.65 2.28 -86.54
C LEU A 183 -57.29 2.43 -85.86
N GLN A 184 -56.35 3.08 -86.54
CA GLN A 184 -55.01 3.27 -86.00
C GLN A 184 -55.05 4.09 -84.71
N THR A 185 -55.93 5.09 -84.65
CA THR A 185 -56.17 5.89 -83.44
C THR A 185 -56.77 5.04 -82.31
N ALA A 186 -57.78 4.20 -82.61
CA ALA A 186 -58.41 3.32 -81.62
C ALA A 186 -57.47 2.23 -81.10
N LEU A 187 -56.64 1.63 -81.96
CA LEU A 187 -55.62 0.65 -81.57
C LEU A 187 -54.53 1.29 -80.70
N THR A 188 -54.03 2.47 -81.08
CA THR A 188 -53.02 3.19 -80.30
C THR A 188 -53.55 3.57 -78.91
N ALA A 189 -54.79 4.06 -78.82
CA ALA A 189 -55.44 4.36 -77.55
C ALA A 189 -55.61 3.10 -76.68
N TYR A 190 -55.98 1.97 -77.28
CA TYR A 190 -56.12 0.71 -76.55
C TYR A 190 -54.77 0.13 -76.11
N GLU A 191 -53.72 0.25 -76.93
CA GLU A 191 -52.36 -0.14 -76.56
C GLU A 191 -51.82 0.71 -75.40
N ALA A 192 -52.10 2.02 -75.39
CA ALA A 192 -51.76 2.89 -74.27
C ALA A 192 -52.45 2.44 -72.97
N PHE A 193 -53.74 2.09 -73.03
CA PHE A 193 -54.45 1.49 -71.90
C PHE A 193 -53.83 0.16 -71.45
N ARG A 194 -53.42 -0.70 -72.39
CA ARG A 194 -52.76 -1.98 -72.06
C ARG A 194 -51.40 -1.80 -71.40
N GLU A 195 -50.60 -0.83 -71.84
CA GLU A 195 -49.33 -0.48 -71.18
C GLU A 195 -49.56 0.10 -69.78
N TRP A 196 -50.60 0.94 -69.61
CA TRP A 196 -51.00 1.42 -68.30
C TRP A 196 -51.39 0.28 -67.35
N ILE A 197 -52.16 -0.70 -67.81
CA ILE A 197 -52.50 -1.92 -67.03
C ILE A 197 -51.24 -2.68 -66.63
N LYS A 198 -50.30 -2.89 -67.56
CA LYS A 198 -49.04 -3.57 -67.27
C LYS A 198 -48.27 -2.83 -66.18
N SER A 199 -48.17 -1.50 -66.26
CA SER A 199 -47.47 -0.72 -65.23
C SER A 199 -48.12 -0.78 -63.84
N THR A 200 -49.45 -0.97 -63.77
CA THR A 200 -50.22 -0.83 -62.51
C THR A 200 -50.57 -2.18 -61.85
N CYS A 201 -50.83 -3.24 -62.63
CA CYS A 201 -51.53 -4.45 -62.13
C CYS A 201 -50.80 -5.79 -62.42
N LEU A 202 -49.50 -5.76 -62.73
CA LEU A 202 -48.65 -6.86 -63.25
C LEU A 202 -48.81 -8.28 -62.65
N TRP A 203 -49.38 -8.44 -61.45
CA TRP A 203 -49.29 -9.69 -60.65
C TRP A 203 -50.62 -10.18 -60.03
N LYS A 204 -51.74 -9.46 -60.20
CA LYS A 204 -53.02 -9.79 -59.53
C LYS A 204 -54.21 -10.02 -60.45
N ILE A 205 -54.01 -9.96 -61.76
CA ILE A 205 -55.08 -10.18 -62.73
C ILE A 205 -55.26 -11.70 -62.93
N ASP A 206 -56.50 -12.19 -62.82
CA ASP A 206 -56.88 -13.58 -63.12
C ASP A 206 -56.44 -13.96 -64.55
N GLU A 207 -55.84 -15.14 -64.73
CA GLU A 207 -55.33 -15.64 -66.03
C GLU A 207 -56.36 -15.55 -67.18
N LYS A 208 -57.66 -15.53 -66.87
CA LYS A 208 -58.75 -15.43 -67.87
C LYS A 208 -59.02 -14.01 -68.38
N ILE A 209 -58.62 -12.98 -67.64
CA ILE A 209 -58.90 -11.57 -67.99
C ILE A 209 -57.98 -11.07 -69.12
N PRO A 210 -56.66 -11.37 -69.16
CA PRO A 210 -55.81 -11.05 -70.30
C PRO A 210 -56.32 -11.67 -71.61
N LEU A 211 -56.84 -12.90 -71.54
CA LEU A 211 -57.50 -13.55 -72.69
C LEU A 211 -58.73 -12.76 -73.13
N THR A 212 -59.52 -12.26 -72.19
CA THR A 212 -60.70 -11.44 -72.51
C THR A 212 -60.30 -10.10 -73.14
N LEU A 213 -59.27 -9.44 -72.63
CA LEU A 213 -58.75 -8.16 -73.16
C LEU A 213 -58.12 -8.27 -74.56
N ASP A 214 -57.61 -9.44 -74.94
CA ASP A 214 -57.07 -9.69 -76.29
C ASP A 214 -58.16 -9.95 -77.35
N ALA A 215 -59.44 -10.01 -76.97
CA ALA A 215 -60.54 -10.33 -77.89
C ALA A 215 -60.61 -9.42 -79.15
N PRO A 216 -60.36 -8.09 -79.09
CA PRO A 216 -60.36 -7.25 -80.29
C PRO A 216 -59.29 -7.62 -81.30
N GLY A 217 -58.06 -7.91 -80.84
CA GLY A 217 -56.97 -8.33 -81.72
C GLY A 217 -57.27 -9.67 -82.40
N ARG A 218 -57.80 -10.64 -81.63
CA ARG A 218 -58.19 -11.95 -82.18
C ARG A 218 -59.35 -11.85 -83.16
N LEU A 219 -60.31 -10.95 -82.91
CA LEU A 219 -61.41 -10.68 -83.83
C LEU A 219 -60.89 -10.12 -85.16
N GLY A 220 -59.91 -9.21 -85.13
CA GLY A 220 -59.25 -8.68 -86.33
C GLY A 220 -58.57 -9.77 -87.18
N GLU A 221 -57.87 -10.72 -86.54
CA GLU A 221 -57.17 -11.81 -87.25
C GLU A 221 -58.08 -12.90 -87.84
N VAL A 222 -59.32 -12.97 -87.34
CA VAL A 222 -60.28 -14.04 -87.64
C VAL A 222 -61.49 -13.55 -88.43
N GLY A 223 -61.80 -12.25 -88.42
CA GLY A 223 -62.95 -11.65 -89.11
C GLY A 223 -63.06 -12.04 -90.59
N GLY A 224 -61.97 -11.92 -91.35
CA GLY A 224 -61.93 -12.33 -92.76
C GLY A 224 -62.09 -13.84 -92.97
N LYS A 225 -61.64 -14.67 -92.01
CA LYS A 225 -61.76 -16.13 -92.07
C LYS A 225 -63.16 -16.62 -91.69
N LEU A 226 -63.85 -15.93 -90.78
CA LEU A 226 -65.24 -16.19 -90.43
C LEU A 226 -66.17 -15.89 -91.60
N PHE A 227 -65.87 -14.85 -92.39
CA PHE A 227 -66.61 -14.54 -93.60
C PHE A 227 -66.46 -15.63 -94.66
N VAL A 228 -65.24 -16.14 -94.88
CA VAL A 228 -65.01 -17.27 -95.79
C VAL A 228 -65.78 -18.52 -95.35
N LEU A 229 -65.86 -18.82 -94.04
CA LEU A 229 -66.66 -19.94 -93.54
C LEU A 229 -68.17 -19.73 -93.77
N TYR A 230 -68.66 -18.49 -93.59
CA TYR A 230 -70.05 -18.13 -93.86
C TYR A 230 -70.41 -18.29 -95.35
N SER A 231 -69.53 -17.83 -96.25
CA SER A 231 -69.70 -17.98 -97.70
C SER A 231 -69.68 -19.44 -98.15
N CYS A 232 -69.07 -20.35 -97.38
CA CYS A 232 -69.08 -21.80 -97.62
C CYS A 232 -70.31 -22.52 -97.02
N GLY A 233 -71.26 -21.80 -96.40
CA GLY A 233 -72.53 -22.35 -95.89
C GLY A 233 -72.51 -22.90 -94.46
N ASP A 234 -71.38 -22.83 -93.73
CA ASP A 234 -71.30 -23.26 -92.33
C ASP A 234 -71.69 -22.10 -91.39
N THR A 235 -72.94 -22.11 -90.93
CA THR A 235 -73.52 -20.98 -90.18
C THR A 235 -73.99 -21.31 -88.76
N ALA A 236 -73.90 -22.58 -88.34
CA ALA A 236 -74.41 -23.05 -87.04
C ALA A 236 -73.48 -22.68 -85.86
N ASP A 237 -72.18 -22.56 -86.13
CA ASP A 237 -71.17 -22.44 -85.07
C ASP A 237 -70.40 -21.11 -85.07
N LEU A 238 -70.79 -20.13 -85.89
CA LEU A 238 -70.12 -18.81 -85.95
C LEU A 238 -70.17 -18.09 -84.59
N SER A 239 -71.29 -18.20 -83.87
CA SER A 239 -71.44 -17.64 -82.51
C SER A 239 -70.46 -18.27 -81.50
N LYS A 240 -70.20 -19.58 -81.63
CA LYS A 240 -69.26 -20.31 -80.76
C LYS A 240 -67.81 -19.90 -81.04
N LEU A 241 -67.45 -19.68 -82.30
CA LEU A 241 -66.12 -19.19 -82.68
C LEU A 241 -65.87 -17.74 -82.23
N LEU A 242 -66.90 -16.87 -82.26
CA LEU A 242 -66.79 -15.53 -81.70
C LEU A 242 -66.65 -15.55 -80.17
N GLU A 243 -67.37 -16.43 -79.48
CA GLU A 243 -67.21 -16.60 -78.04
C GLU A 243 -65.80 -17.10 -77.63
N MET A 244 -65.18 -17.93 -78.48
CA MET A 244 -63.79 -18.37 -78.30
C MET A 244 -62.78 -17.22 -78.37
N CYS A 245 -63.10 -16.09 -79.03
CA CYS A 245 -62.20 -14.93 -79.10
C CYS A 245 -61.87 -14.33 -77.72
N ALA A 246 -62.78 -14.42 -76.75
CA ALA A 246 -62.56 -13.95 -75.38
C ALA A 246 -61.95 -14.99 -74.42
N THR A 247 -61.93 -16.27 -74.80
CA THR A 247 -61.66 -17.38 -73.85
C THR A 247 -60.53 -18.31 -74.26
N THR A 248 -60.09 -18.32 -75.51
CA THR A 248 -59.04 -19.22 -76.00
C THR A 248 -57.90 -18.46 -76.68
N SER A 249 -56.74 -19.10 -76.77
CA SER A 249 -55.58 -18.53 -77.45
C SER A 249 -55.80 -18.40 -78.97
N THR A 250 -55.08 -17.48 -79.62
CA THR A 250 -55.13 -17.27 -81.07
C THR A 250 -54.80 -18.54 -81.87
N SER A 251 -53.85 -19.35 -81.38
CA SER A 251 -53.44 -20.62 -82.03
C SER A 251 -54.54 -21.68 -82.01
N GLU A 252 -55.24 -21.83 -80.87
CA GLU A 252 -56.35 -22.77 -80.73
C GLU A 252 -57.58 -22.34 -81.52
N LEU A 253 -57.87 -21.04 -81.54
CA LEU A 253 -58.94 -20.43 -82.34
C LEU A 253 -58.72 -20.71 -83.84
N LEU A 254 -57.49 -20.50 -84.34
CA LEU A 254 -57.13 -20.77 -85.73
C LEU A 254 -57.15 -22.28 -86.06
N LYS A 255 -56.79 -23.16 -85.11
CA LYS A 255 -56.95 -24.62 -85.26
C LYS A 255 -58.42 -25.02 -85.37
N ALA A 256 -59.29 -24.46 -84.54
CA ALA A 256 -60.73 -24.72 -84.58
C ALA A 256 -61.35 -24.28 -85.93
N ILE A 257 -60.87 -23.18 -86.51
CA ILE A 257 -61.27 -22.68 -87.84
C ILE A 257 -60.73 -23.60 -88.96
N LYS A 258 -59.45 -24.01 -88.90
CA LYS A 258 -58.83 -24.87 -89.92
C LYS A 258 -59.43 -26.28 -89.94
N ASN A 259 -59.72 -26.87 -88.78
CA ASN A 259 -60.30 -28.22 -88.67
C ASN A 259 -61.69 -28.35 -89.31
N ARG A 260 -62.36 -27.22 -89.60
CA ARG A 260 -63.68 -27.21 -90.26
C ARG A 260 -63.60 -27.17 -91.79
N LYS A 261 -62.43 -26.87 -92.36
CA LYS A 261 -62.18 -27.05 -93.80
C LYS A 261 -61.79 -28.49 -94.09
N ALA A 262 -62.81 -29.35 -94.27
CA ALA A 262 -62.64 -30.67 -94.87
C ALA A 262 -63.82 -30.98 -95.80
N LYS A 263 -63.88 -30.27 -96.94
CA LYS A 263 -64.37 -30.74 -98.23
C LYS A 263 -63.84 -29.81 -99.32
N GLU A 264 -63.08 -30.36 -100.25
CA GLU A 264 -62.31 -29.67 -101.28
C GLU A 264 -63.20 -28.89 -102.28
N SER A 265 -62.81 -27.65 -102.56
CA SER A 265 -62.55 -27.16 -103.94
C SER A 265 -61.82 -25.82 -103.88
N ASN A 266 -60.85 -25.65 -104.79
CA ASN A 266 -59.96 -24.50 -104.90
C ASN A 266 -60.64 -23.30 -105.61
N PRO A 267 -60.03 -22.10 -105.57
CA PRO A 267 -60.73 -20.83 -105.41
C PRO A 267 -60.81 -20.02 -106.71
N GLU A 268 -61.94 -19.36 -106.93
CA GLU A 268 -62.09 -18.13 -107.70
C GLU A 268 -63.49 -17.61 -107.35
N VAL A 269 -63.57 -16.64 -106.44
CA VAL A 269 -64.83 -15.93 -106.14
C VAL A 269 -64.59 -14.46 -106.43
N ASP A 270 -65.22 -14.01 -107.51
CA ASP A 270 -65.33 -12.62 -107.96
C ASP A 270 -65.81 -11.71 -106.83
N ILE A 271 -65.16 -10.56 -106.70
CA ILE A 271 -65.34 -9.60 -105.61
C ILE A 271 -66.59 -8.72 -105.82
N GLU A 272 -67.22 -8.71 -106.99
CA GLU A 272 -68.32 -7.77 -107.29
C GLU A 272 -69.75 -8.27 -106.97
N ALA A 273 -69.92 -9.48 -106.41
CA ALA A 273 -71.23 -10.02 -106.03
C ALA A 273 -71.49 -10.10 -104.51
N ASN A 274 -70.63 -9.51 -103.67
CA ASN A 274 -70.53 -9.91 -102.25
C ASN A 274 -70.88 -8.82 -101.21
N GLU A 275 -71.32 -7.62 -101.59
CA GLU A 275 -71.76 -6.58 -100.63
C GLU A 275 -73.02 -6.99 -99.85
N ASP A 276 -74.06 -7.49 -100.53
CA ASP A 276 -75.31 -7.95 -99.88
C ASP A 276 -75.08 -9.16 -98.93
N SER A 277 -74.11 -10.01 -99.29
CA SER A 277 -73.67 -11.18 -98.50
C SER A 277 -72.88 -10.77 -97.26
N TRP A 278 -72.04 -9.72 -97.37
CA TRP A 278 -71.32 -9.14 -96.25
C TRP A 278 -72.24 -8.42 -95.27
N GLU A 279 -73.20 -7.62 -95.74
CA GLU A 279 -74.17 -6.98 -94.87
C GLU A 279 -75.04 -8.00 -94.13
N SER A 280 -75.46 -9.07 -94.81
CA SER A 280 -76.19 -10.19 -94.19
C SER A 280 -75.35 -10.93 -93.15
N PHE A 281 -74.04 -11.11 -93.41
CA PHE A 281 -73.08 -11.68 -92.47
C PHE A 281 -72.89 -10.81 -91.22
N VAL A 282 -72.66 -9.51 -91.40
CA VAL A 282 -72.52 -8.55 -90.29
C VAL A 282 -73.80 -8.48 -89.47
N LYS A 283 -74.98 -8.46 -90.12
CA LYS A 283 -76.28 -8.47 -89.43
C LYS A 283 -76.48 -9.73 -88.60
N ARG A 284 -76.06 -10.90 -89.09
CA ARG A 284 -76.15 -12.17 -88.34
C ARG A 284 -75.17 -12.24 -87.17
N LEU A 285 -74.00 -11.61 -87.29
CA LEU A 285 -73.00 -11.56 -86.22
C LEU A 285 -73.22 -10.43 -85.22
N SER A 286 -74.16 -9.50 -85.46
CA SER A 286 -74.43 -8.36 -84.59
C SER A 286 -74.76 -8.76 -83.13
N GLU A 287 -75.60 -9.77 -82.91
CA GLU A 287 -75.97 -10.24 -81.57
C GLU A 287 -74.81 -10.98 -80.86
N PRO A 288 -74.10 -11.95 -81.50
CA PRO A 288 -72.88 -12.53 -80.93
C PRO A 288 -71.76 -11.52 -80.65
N LEU A 289 -71.60 -10.52 -81.52
CA LEU A 289 -70.60 -9.46 -81.38
C LEU A 289 -70.93 -8.54 -80.20
N ALA A 290 -72.20 -8.17 -80.03
CA ALA A 290 -72.65 -7.41 -78.85
C ALA A 290 -72.42 -8.18 -77.53
N LYS A 291 -72.61 -9.51 -77.55
CA LYS A 291 -72.30 -10.39 -76.41
C LYS A 291 -70.79 -10.43 -76.12
N LEU A 292 -69.95 -10.48 -77.14
CA LEU A 292 -68.49 -10.43 -77.02
C LEU A 292 -68.01 -9.07 -76.48
N GLN A 293 -68.54 -7.97 -77.00
CA GLN A 293 -68.29 -6.61 -76.52
C GLN A 293 -68.67 -6.46 -75.04
N THR A 294 -69.82 -7.01 -74.64
CA THR A 294 -70.28 -6.98 -73.24
C THR A 294 -69.31 -7.74 -72.32
N LYS A 295 -68.87 -8.94 -72.73
CA LYS A 295 -67.86 -9.71 -71.97
C LYS A 295 -66.51 -8.99 -71.88
N TRP A 296 -66.07 -8.38 -72.98
CA TRP A 296 -64.85 -7.57 -73.00
C TRP A 296 -64.95 -6.36 -72.07
N ARG A 297 -66.08 -5.64 -72.09
CA ARG A 297 -66.32 -4.48 -71.22
C ARG A 297 -66.32 -4.86 -69.74
N ILE A 298 -66.90 -6.02 -69.38
CA ILE A 298 -66.81 -6.57 -68.02
C ILE A 298 -65.35 -6.86 -67.64
N GLY A 299 -64.54 -7.37 -68.58
CA GLY A 299 -63.11 -7.57 -68.39
C GLY A 299 -62.35 -6.25 -68.13
N VAL A 300 -62.64 -5.21 -68.92
CA VAL A 300 -62.06 -3.87 -68.76
C VAL A 300 -62.42 -3.27 -67.40
N GLU A 301 -63.70 -3.31 -67.01
CA GLU A 301 -64.18 -2.81 -65.72
C GLU A 301 -63.55 -3.55 -64.53
N SER A 302 -63.36 -4.88 -64.66
CA SER A 302 -62.69 -5.68 -63.63
C SER A 302 -61.24 -5.24 -63.42
N VAL A 303 -60.53 -4.87 -64.50
CA VAL A 303 -59.15 -4.39 -64.40
C VAL A 303 -59.06 -2.97 -63.86
N LEU A 304 -59.98 -2.08 -64.25
CA LEU A 304 -60.08 -0.73 -63.68
C LEU A 304 -60.38 -0.78 -62.17
N ALA A 305 -61.27 -1.68 -61.74
CA ALA A 305 -61.56 -1.90 -60.33
C ALA A 305 -60.34 -2.44 -59.55
N ALA A 306 -59.61 -3.40 -60.13
CA ALA A 306 -58.39 -3.94 -59.54
C ALA A 306 -57.28 -2.88 -59.44
N ALA A 307 -57.13 -2.03 -60.46
CA ALA A 307 -56.18 -0.91 -60.46
C ALA A 307 -56.50 0.11 -59.37
N ASN A 308 -57.79 0.44 -59.20
CA ASN A 308 -58.25 1.32 -58.12
C ASN A 308 -57.86 0.77 -56.74
N GLU A 309 -58.14 -0.52 -56.50
CA GLU A 309 -57.87 -1.15 -55.20
C GLU A 309 -56.37 -1.20 -54.88
N ILE A 310 -55.52 -1.46 -55.88
CA ILE A 310 -54.06 -1.51 -55.71
C ILE A 310 -53.50 -0.12 -55.39
N LYS A 311 -53.82 0.88 -56.21
CA LYS A 311 -53.34 2.25 -56.00
C LYS A 311 -53.86 2.85 -54.69
N LEU A 312 -55.10 2.54 -54.29
CA LEU A 312 -55.64 2.96 -52.99
C LEU A 312 -54.88 2.33 -51.80
N LYS A 313 -54.51 1.04 -51.91
CA LYS A 313 -53.67 0.36 -50.90
C LYS A 313 -52.25 0.91 -50.84
N ASP A 314 -51.70 1.30 -51.97
CA ASP A 314 -50.38 1.94 -52.02
C ASP A 314 -50.42 3.33 -51.36
N LEU A 315 -51.48 4.12 -51.59
CA LEU A 315 -51.74 5.38 -50.89
C LEU A 315 -51.85 5.19 -49.36
N GLU A 316 -52.60 4.19 -48.90
CA GLU A 316 -52.67 3.83 -47.47
C GLU A 316 -51.30 3.39 -46.90
N GLY A 317 -50.47 2.73 -47.73
CA GLY A 317 -49.12 2.30 -47.40
C GLY A 317 -48.13 3.47 -47.29
N GLU A 318 -48.23 4.45 -48.19
CA GLU A 318 -47.45 5.67 -48.18
C GLU A 318 -47.80 6.56 -46.99
N GLN A 319 -49.09 6.67 -46.64
CA GLN A 319 -49.55 7.36 -45.42
C GLN A 319 -48.92 6.74 -44.15
N LYS A 320 -48.81 5.41 -44.08
CA LYS A 320 -48.12 4.73 -42.98
C LYS A 320 -46.61 5.02 -42.93
N ARG A 321 -45.95 5.27 -44.07
CA ARG A 321 -44.53 5.65 -44.11
C ARG A 321 -44.32 7.13 -43.80
N ALA A 322 -45.25 8.01 -44.18
CA ALA A 322 -45.25 9.43 -43.82
C ALA A 322 -45.31 9.65 -42.30
N LYS A 323 -45.99 8.76 -41.55
CA LYS A 323 -45.98 8.75 -40.07
C LYS A 323 -44.57 8.66 -39.45
N THR A 324 -43.56 8.20 -40.18
CA THR A 324 -42.17 8.17 -39.68
C THR A 324 -41.51 9.56 -39.68
N ALA A 325 -41.89 10.44 -40.60
CA ALA A 325 -41.40 11.83 -40.67
C ALA A 325 -42.01 12.73 -39.57
N TRP A 326 -43.19 12.38 -39.08
CA TRP A 326 -43.85 13.04 -37.95
C TRP A 326 -43.05 12.95 -36.63
N TYR A 327 -42.38 11.82 -36.37
CA TYR A 327 -41.53 11.65 -35.19
C TYR A 327 -40.42 12.71 -35.11
N ASP A 328 -39.98 13.26 -36.25
CA ASP A 328 -38.94 14.30 -36.28
C ASP A 328 -39.50 15.68 -35.91
N HIS A 329 -40.77 15.99 -36.22
CA HIS A 329 -41.39 17.25 -35.82
C HIS A 329 -41.74 17.29 -34.33
N GLU A 330 -42.35 16.22 -33.81
CA GLU A 330 -42.58 16.05 -32.36
C GLU A 330 -41.27 16.13 -31.57
N ARG A 331 -40.21 15.51 -32.09
CA ARG A 331 -38.89 15.56 -31.48
C ARG A 331 -38.32 16.98 -31.45
N SER A 332 -38.54 17.79 -32.49
CA SER A 332 -38.06 19.19 -32.52
C SER A 332 -38.72 20.06 -31.46
N ILE A 333 -40.04 19.90 -31.23
CA ILE A 333 -40.77 20.61 -30.16
C ILE A 333 -40.23 20.19 -28.79
N ILE A 334 -40.04 18.89 -28.57
CA ILE A 334 -39.50 18.34 -27.32
C ILE A 334 -38.05 18.81 -27.09
N GLU A 335 -37.21 18.83 -28.13
CA GLU A 335 -35.83 19.34 -28.08
C GLU A 335 -35.82 20.81 -27.65
N GLY A 336 -36.68 21.64 -28.26
CA GLY A 336 -36.80 23.06 -27.91
C GLY A 336 -37.20 23.31 -26.46
N LYS A 337 -38.24 22.63 -25.96
CA LYS A 337 -38.69 22.79 -24.56
C LYS A 337 -37.71 22.19 -23.55
N PHE A 338 -37.04 21.09 -23.91
CA PHE A 338 -36.00 20.52 -23.06
C PHE A 338 -34.78 21.44 -22.95
N ASP A 339 -34.37 22.10 -24.04
CA ASP A 339 -33.31 23.10 -23.99
C ASP A 339 -33.70 24.33 -23.17
N GLN A 340 -34.97 24.77 -23.23
CA GLN A 340 -35.46 25.81 -22.32
C GLN A 340 -35.34 25.39 -20.85
N LEU A 341 -35.76 24.16 -20.50
CA LEU A 341 -35.60 23.64 -19.14
C LEU A 341 -34.12 23.59 -18.72
N ARG A 342 -33.21 23.19 -19.61
CA ARG A 342 -31.76 23.21 -19.33
C ARG A 342 -31.25 24.61 -19.04
N GLN A 343 -31.69 25.61 -19.80
CA GLN A 343 -31.33 27.01 -19.54
C GLN A 343 -31.88 27.49 -18.19
N VAL A 344 -33.12 27.15 -17.85
CA VAL A 344 -33.71 27.47 -16.53
C VAL A 344 -32.87 26.87 -15.40
N LEU A 345 -32.53 25.58 -15.49
CA LEU A 345 -31.71 24.88 -14.49
C LEU A 345 -30.27 25.41 -14.38
N LEU A 346 -29.73 25.93 -15.49
CA LEU A 346 -28.42 26.58 -15.53
C LEU A 346 -28.44 28.03 -15.04
N SER A 347 -29.57 28.71 -15.13
CA SER A 347 -29.74 30.11 -14.73
C SER A 347 -29.95 30.32 -13.23
N GLN A 348 -30.17 29.25 -12.48
CA GLN A 348 -30.30 29.31 -11.02
C GLN A 348 -28.98 29.67 -10.33
N ASP A 349 -29.08 30.48 -9.26
CA ASP A 349 -27.94 30.84 -8.42
C ASP A 349 -27.57 29.68 -7.49
N GLY A 350 -26.30 29.26 -7.50
CA GLY A 350 -25.82 28.18 -6.63
C GLY A 350 -24.59 27.45 -7.16
N LEU A 351 -24.17 26.40 -6.44
CA LEU A 351 -23.06 25.52 -6.84
C LEU A 351 -23.44 24.70 -8.07
N LEU A 352 -22.49 24.48 -8.99
CA LEU A 352 -22.74 23.75 -10.24
C LEU A 352 -22.80 22.23 -10.03
N PHE A 353 -23.82 21.58 -10.58
CA PHE A 353 -23.95 20.13 -10.65
C PHE A 353 -24.12 19.69 -12.10
N THR A 354 -23.04 19.18 -12.70
CA THR A 354 -23.05 18.61 -14.04
C THR A 354 -23.52 17.16 -13.99
N LEU A 355 -24.57 16.84 -14.76
CA LEU A 355 -25.22 15.52 -14.80
C LEU A 355 -25.33 15.01 -16.23
N ARG A 356 -24.84 13.78 -16.44
CA ARG A 356 -25.01 13.03 -17.67
C ARG A 356 -25.82 11.79 -17.36
N ALA A 357 -26.95 11.61 -18.03
CA ALA A 357 -27.82 10.46 -17.84
C ALA A 357 -27.88 9.64 -19.13
N TYR A 358 -27.74 8.31 -18.99
CA TYR A 358 -27.77 7.37 -20.09
C TYR A 358 -28.82 6.27 -19.81
N PRO A 359 -29.78 6.05 -20.71
CA PRO A 359 -30.71 4.94 -20.58
C PRO A 359 -29.99 3.60 -20.84
N ARG A 360 -30.18 2.61 -19.95
CA ARG A 360 -29.71 1.23 -20.12
C ARG A 360 -30.86 0.29 -20.49
N ARG A 361 -30.52 -0.90 -21.00
CA ARG A 361 -31.48 -1.98 -21.25
C ARG A 361 -32.24 -2.32 -19.96
N ARG A 362 -33.57 -2.50 -20.05
CA ARG A 362 -34.54 -2.74 -18.93
C ARG A 362 -34.96 -1.52 -18.09
N GLY A 363 -35.06 -0.31 -18.68
CA GLY A 363 -35.73 0.83 -18.02
C GLY A 363 -34.96 1.44 -16.84
N THR A 364 -33.69 1.06 -16.68
CA THR A 364 -32.78 1.60 -15.67
C THR A 364 -31.97 2.74 -16.26
N LEU A 365 -31.85 3.84 -15.53
CA LEU A 365 -31.09 5.03 -15.92
C LEU A 365 -29.79 5.08 -15.12
N TYR A 366 -28.66 5.18 -15.79
CA TYR A 366 -27.38 5.42 -15.15
C TYR A 366 -27.03 6.89 -15.28
N CYS A 367 -26.73 7.57 -14.18
CA CYS A 367 -26.18 8.92 -14.22
C CYS A 367 -24.76 8.97 -13.66
N ASP A 368 -23.93 9.76 -14.33
CA ASP A 368 -22.62 10.16 -13.84
C ASP A 368 -22.42 11.66 -14.06
N GLY A 369 -21.49 12.24 -13.32
CA GLY A 369 -21.33 13.68 -13.35
C GLY A 369 -20.37 14.20 -12.30
N SER A 370 -20.44 15.50 -12.09
CA SER A 370 -19.61 16.19 -11.13
C SER A 370 -20.40 17.25 -10.38
N ARG A 371 -20.30 17.26 -9.05
CA ARG A 371 -21.00 18.20 -8.17
C ARG A 371 -19.99 19.12 -7.49
N GLU A 372 -20.21 20.42 -7.58
CA GLU A 372 -19.52 21.40 -6.77
C GLU A 372 -20.11 21.43 -5.37
N MET A 373 -19.23 21.39 -4.38
CA MET A 373 -19.60 21.57 -2.98
C MET A 373 -18.64 22.57 -2.34
N TYR A 374 -19.17 23.41 -1.45
CA TYR A 374 -18.32 24.14 -0.52
C TYR A 374 -17.61 23.11 0.37
N THR A 375 -16.29 23.07 0.30
CA THR A 375 -15.55 22.31 1.30
C THR A 375 -15.67 23.04 2.64
N GLN A 376 -16.11 22.32 3.68
CA GLN A 376 -15.94 22.74 5.07
C GLN A 376 -14.47 23.17 5.27
N SER A 377 -14.25 24.20 6.08
CA SER A 377 -12.93 24.81 6.37
C SER A 377 -11.85 23.73 6.51
N CYS A 378 -11.06 23.55 5.44
CA CYS A 378 -9.97 22.58 5.42
C CYS A 378 -8.72 23.27 5.96
N ALA A 379 -7.95 22.59 6.80
CA ALA A 379 -6.64 23.11 7.18
C ALA A 379 -5.58 22.64 6.17
N VAL A 380 -4.60 23.48 5.86
CA VAL A 380 -3.41 23.12 5.08
C VAL A 380 -2.23 23.08 6.03
N GLN A 381 -1.44 22.01 5.92
CA GLN A 381 -0.21 21.81 6.68
C GLN A 381 0.99 21.96 5.76
N ASN A 382 1.78 23.00 5.97
CA ASN A 382 3.04 23.25 5.27
C ASN A 382 4.17 22.60 6.07
N ILE A 383 5.04 21.84 5.41
CA ILE A 383 6.22 21.25 6.06
C ILE A 383 7.46 22.00 5.65
N VAL A 384 8.15 22.57 6.63
CA VAL A 384 9.38 23.35 6.47
C VAL A 384 10.52 22.53 7.05
N LYS A 385 11.47 22.14 6.21
CA LYS A 385 12.72 21.51 6.66
C LYS A 385 13.65 22.57 7.22
N LEU A 386 14.24 22.30 8.38
CA LEU A 386 15.27 23.14 8.98
C LEU A 386 16.64 22.63 8.53
N ASN A 387 17.48 23.52 8.01
CA ASN A 387 18.85 23.16 7.66
C ASN A 387 19.78 23.56 8.80
N MET A 388 20.59 22.62 9.28
CA MET A 388 21.56 22.88 10.35
C MET A 388 22.59 23.93 9.91
N PRO A 389 22.99 24.85 10.81
CA PRO A 389 23.86 25.96 10.48
C PRO A 389 25.33 25.50 10.41
N LYS A 390 25.70 24.75 9.36
CA LYS A 390 27.12 24.48 9.04
C LYS A 390 27.67 25.32 7.88
N CYS A 391 26.82 25.94 7.06
CA CYS A 391 27.25 26.97 6.09
C CYS A 391 26.05 27.75 5.55
N GLY A 392 26.11 29.08 5.55
CA GLY A 392 25.03 29.97 5.17
C GLY A 392 24.61 29.82 3.70
N ILE A 393 23.30 29.90 3.44
CA ILE A 393 22.65 30.62 2.32
C ILE A 393 21.12 30.40 2.38
N ARG A 394 20.60 29.26 2.88
CA ARG A 394 19.17 29.06 3.21
C ARG A 394 18.97 28.19 4.45
N ARG A 395 18.53 28.81 5.56
CA ARG A 395 18.29 28.14 6.86
C ARG A 395 17.02 27.29 6.87
N GLN A 396 16.09 27.52 5.95
CA GLN A 396 14.80 26.84 5.87
C GLN A 396 14.49 26.46 4.41
N GLU A 397 13.84 25.32 4.23
CA GLU A 397 13.37 24.84 2.93
C GLU A 397 11.91 24.39 3.04
N LEU A 398 10.99 25.10 2.37
CA LEU A 398 9.59 24.67 2.27
C LEU A 398 9.48 23.45 1.34
N LEU A 399 9.20 22.28 1.92
CA LEU A 399 9.11 21.02 1.17
C LEU A 399 7.85 20.94 0.32
N GLY A 400 6.74 21.45 0.84
CA GLY A 400 5.44 21.41 0.19
C GLY A 400 4.30 21.58 1.19
N TRP A 401 3.08 21.35 0.71
CA TRP A 401 1.88 21.47 1.52
C TRP A 401 0.99 20.23 1.39
N HIS A 402 0.31 19.91 2.48
CA HIS A 402 -0.59 18.77 2.61
C HIS A 402 -1.97 19.24 3.11
N LEU A 403 -3.04 18.74 2.50
CA LEU A 403 -4.41 19.10 2.86
C LEU A 403 -4.90 18.20 4.00
N LEU A 404 -5.32 18.80 5.13
CA LEU A 404 -6.02 18.10 6.20
C LEU A 404 -7.50 17.98 5.83
N SER A 405 -7.99 16.74 5.81
CA SER A 405 -9.42 16.48 5.64
C SER A 405 -10.19 16.98 6.86
N SER A 406 -11.33 17.64 6.64
CA SER A 406 -12.24 18.15 7.69
C SER A 406 -12.66 17.10 8.73
N ASN A 407 -12.68 15.82 8.36
CA ASN A 407 -13.13 14.71 9.22
C ASN A 407 -11.97 13.93 9.89
N GLU A 408 -10.73 14.40 9.77
CA GLU A 408 -9.54 13.70 10.28
C GLU A 408 -8.81 14.55 11.32
N ASN A 409 -8.66 14.03 12.54
CA ASN A 409 -7.83 14.63 13.56
C ASN A 409 -6.38 14.12 13.41
N SER A 410 -5.41 15.03 13.35
CA SER A 410 -3.99 14.68 13.27
C SER A 410 -3.46 14.36 14.68
N VAL A 411 -2.97 13.14 14.89
CA VAL A 411 -2.37 12.69 16.17
C VAL A 411 -0.90 13.10 16.24
N ALA A 412 -0.10 12.65 15.26
CA ALA A 412 1.32 12.98 15.18
C ALA A 412 1.83 12.93 13.74
N MET A 413 3.00 13.52 13.52
CA MET A 413 3.71 13.46 12.25
C MET A 413 5.21 13.33 12.51
N PHE A 414 5.87 12.47 11.74
CA PHE A 414 7.30 12.17 11.86
C PHE A 414 8.01 12.29 10.52
N THR A 415 9.23 12.82 10.51
CA THR A 415 10.09 12.87 9.31
C THR A 415 10.80 11.54 9.10
N VAL A 416 10.89 11.04 7.86
CA VAL A 416 11.42 9.66 7.60
C VAL A 416 12.46 9.54 6.50
N LYS A 417 12.22 10.14 5.33
CA LYS A 417 13.17 10.20 4.22
C LYS A 417 13.25 11.63 3.78
N VAL A 418 14.33 12.01 3.10
CA VAL A 418 14.47 13.35 2.50
C VAL A 418 13.21 13.66 1.69
N ARG A 419 12.51 14.75 2.04
CA ARG A 419 11.20 15.17 1.49
C ARG A 419 10.04 14.20 1.70
N SER A 420 10.01 13.44 2.78
CA SER A 420 8.89 12.54 3.15
C SER A 420 8.61 12.56 4.65
N ALA A 421 7.35 12.31 5.01
CA ALA A 421 6.88 12.23 6.39
C ALA A 421 5.82 11.14 6.55
N ILE A 422 5.67 10.61 7.76
CA ILE A 422 4.56 9.75 8.15
C ILE A 422 3.60 10.58 8.99
N LYS A 423 2.32 10.49 8.66
CA LYS A 423 1.25 11.16 9.40
C LYS A 423 0.29 10.13 9.97
N ILE A 424 -0.03 10.32 11.24
CA ILE A 424 -0.97 9.50 11.98
C ILE A 424 -2.23 10.33 12.16
N CYS A 425 -3.35 9.84 11.62
CA CYS A 425 -4.64 10.53 11.68
C CYS A 425 -5.71 9.60 12.23
N THR A 426 -6.64 10.13 13.02
CA THR A 426 -7.85 9.42 13.45
C THR A 426 -9.03 9.92 12.61
N GLY A 427 -9.68 9.02 11.87
CA GLY A 427 -10.96 9.27 11.22
C GLY A 427 -12.15 8.88 12.12
N LYS A 428 -13.37 8.95 11.60
CA LYS A 428 -14.62 8.69 12.35
C LYS A 428 -14.69 7.30 13.01
N GLU A 429 -14.13 6.27 12.39
CA GLU A 429 -14.20 4.89 12.89
C GLU A 429 -12.84 4.20 13.02
N ARG A 430 -11.79 4.70 12.38
CA ARG A 430 -10.48 4.04 12.33
C ARG A 430 -9.33 5.02 12.32
N MET A 431 -8.19 4.58 12.86
CA MET A 431 -6.93 5.30 12.82
C MET A 431 -6.11 4.87 11.60
N CYS A 432 -5.52 5.83 10.89
CA CYS A 432 -4.79 5.59 9.64
C CYS A 432 -3.37 6.12 9.75
N VAL A 433 -2.43 5.30 9.28
CA VAL A 433 -1.02 5.67 9.08
C VAL A 433 -0.82 5.98 7.61
N LYS A 434 -0.43 7.22 7.31
CA LYS A 434 -0.29 7.76 5.96
C LYS A 434 1.17 8.09 5.68
N PHE A 435 1.67 7.63 4.54
CA PHE A 435 2.92 8.09 3.98
C PHE A 435 2.66 9.35 3.15
N ILE A 436 3.43 10.40 3.41
CA ILE A 436 3.36 11.67 2.69
C ILE A 436 4.70 11.91 2.02
N SER A 437 4.68 12.13 0.71
CA SER A 437 5.87 12.46 -0.08
C SER A 437 5.73 13.82 -0.75
N PHE A 438 6.79 14.62 -0.69
CA PHE A 438 6.83 15.99 -1.21
C PHE A 438 7.70 16.03 -2.48
N PRO A 439 7.11 15.95 -3.68
CA PRO A 439 7.88 15.96 -4.92
C PRO A 439 8.65 17.29 -5.06
N PRO A 440 9.89 17.26 -5.59
CA PRO A 440 10.67 18.47 -5.80
C PRO A 440 9.91 19.41 -6.75
N SER A 441 9.78 20.68 -6.35
CA SER A 441 9.16 21.69 -7.21
C SER A 441 10.18 22.15 -8.27
N ALA A 442 9.76 22.22 -9.52
CA ALA A 442 10.54 22.84 -10.60
C ALA A 442 10.56 24.38 -10.50
N ASP A 443 9.67 24.95 -9.68
CA ASP A 443 9.43 26.38 -9.61
C ASP A 443 9.63 26.86 -8.17
N HIS A 444 10.67 27.67 -7.93
CA HIS A 444 11.12 28.07 -6.59
C HIS A 444 10.09 28.90 -5.79
N GLY A 445 9.00 29.35 -6.43
CA GLY A 445 7.95 30.16 -5.81
C GLY A 445 6.64 29.42 -5.49
N ARG A 446 6.43 28.17 -5.98
CA ARG A 446 5.18 27.44 -5.76
C ARG A 446 5.44 26.11 -5.06
N PRO A 447 5.02 25.93 -3.79
CA PRO A 447 5.24 24.69 -3.08
C PRO A 447 4.39 23.55 -3.69
N SER A 448 5.01 22.40 -3.90
CA SER A 448 4.35 21.21 -4.46
C SER A 448 3.29 20.66 -3.50
N ARG A 449 2.17 20.20 -4.04
CA ARG A 449 1.18 19.42 -3.30
C ARG A 449 1.77 18.06 -2.95
N ALA A 450 1.63 17.65 -1.69
CA ALA A 450 2.12 16.36 -1.24
C ALA A 450 1.29 15.19 -1.81
N ASN A 451 1.97 14.11 -2.17
CA ASN A 451 1.35 12.84 -2.51
C ASN A 451 1.12 12.02 -1.24
N GLU A 452 -0.09 11.54 -1.06
CA GLU A 452 -0.51 10.78 0.12
C GLU A 452 -0.81 9.32 -0.25
N ARG A 453 -0.38 8.40 0.62
CA ARG A 453 -0.74 6.98 0.54
C ARG A 453 -1.02 6.43 1.92
N VAL A 454 -2.17 5.78 2.11
CA VAL A 454 -2.46 5.04 3.34
C VAL A 454 -1.62 3.76 3.36
N ILE A 455 -0.78 3.59 4.39
CA ILE A 455 0.07 2.41 4.59
C ILE A 455 -0.71 1.33 5.34
N ARG A 456 -1.40 1.73 6.42
CA ARG A 456 -2.11 0.82 7.31
C ARG A 456 -3.24 1.53 8.04
N THR A 457 -4.29 0.77 8.32
CA THR A 457 -5.40 1.18 9.19
C THR A 457 -5.37 0.34 10.46
N LEU A 458 -5.38 1.00 11.62
CA LEU A 458 -5.38 0.40 12.94
C LEU A 458 -6.81 0.29 13.47
N GLY A 459 -7.10 -0.78 14.19
CA GLY A 459 -8.42 -1.05 14.78
C GLY A 459 -8.66 -0.41 16.14
N ARG A 460 -7.58 -0.08 16.89
CA ARG A 460 -7.64 0.67 18.15
C ARG A 460 -7.13 2.10 17.91
N PHE A 461 -7.70 3.05 18.63
CA PHE A 461 -7.22 4.43 18.66
C PHE A 461 -6.05 4.52 19.63
N ALA A 462 -4.90 4.98 19.12
CA ALA A 462 -3.76 5.30 19.97
C ALA A 462 -3.82 6.78 20.35
N SER A 463 -3.60 7.06 21.64
CA SER A 463 -3.52 8.43 22.16
C SER A 463 -2.18 9.08 21.81
N LEU A 464 -1.11 8.29 21.89
CA LEU A 464 0.27 8.74 21.67
C LEU A 464 1.02 7.76 20.78
N CYS A 465 2.07 8.27 20.13
CA CYS A 465 2.96 7.46 19.31
C CYS A 465 4.36 8.02 19.31
N ASP A 466 5.33 7.14 19.09
CA ASP A 466 6.73 7.49 18.94
C ASP A 466 7.35 6.74 17.76
N TYR A 467 8.38 7.35 17.16
CA TYR A 467 9.04 6.83 15.98
C TYR A 467 10.56 6.81 16.15
N ASP A 468 11.12 5.61 16.06
CA ASP A 468 12.54 5.34 15.98
C ASP A 468 12.98 5.32 14.51
N ALA A 469 13.62 6.41 14.09
CA ALA A 469 14.09 6.61 12.73
C ALA A 469 15.17 5.61 12.30
N PRO A 470 16.27 5.39 13.07
CA PRO A 470 17.28 4.39 12.76
C PRO A 470 16.73 2.98 12.47
N ASN A 471 15.86 2.47 13.35
CA ASN A 471 15.33 1.10 13.21
C ASN A 471 14.03 1.02 12.39
N ARG A 472 13.43 2.17 12.02
CA ARG A 472 12.14 2.30 11.34
C ARG A 472 11.00 1.61 12.10
N ILE A 473 11.01 1.75 13.42
CA ILE A 473 10.00 1.16 14.32
C ILE A 473 9.11 2.28 14.84
N MET A 474 7.81 2.02 14.90
CA MET A 474 6.80 2.93 15.42
C MET A 474 5.99 2.26 16.52
N THR A 475 5.81 2.99 17.61
CA THR A 475 5.03 2.55 18.77
C THR A 475 3.73 3.33 18.84
N PHE A 476 2.67 2.65 19.25
CA PHE A 476 1.35 3.21 19.43
C PHE A 476 0.87 2.86 20.83
N LEU A 477 0.72 3.88 21.67
CA LEU A 477 0.18 3.74 23.00
C LEU A 477 -1.35 3.88 22.92
N SER A 478 -2.04 2.78 23.22
CA SER A 478 -3.49 2.74 23.50
C SER A 478 -3.71 2.81 25.02
N GLU A 479 -4.95 2.88 25.48
CA GLU A 479 -5.26 3.00 26.92
C GLU A 479 -4.61 1.91 27.80
N ASP A 480 -4.57 0.68 27.30
CA ASP A 480 -4.14 -0.52 28.04
C ASP A 480 -2.90 -1.21 27.46
N SER A 481 -2.39 -0.75 26.32
CA SER A 481 -1.42 -1.53 25.53
C SER A 481 -0.55 -0.69 24.60
N VAL A 482 0.67 -1.18 24.34
CA VAL A 482 1.58 -0.61 23.35
C VAL A 482 1.72 -1.55 22.16
N GLY A 483 1.28 -1.10 20.99
CA GLY A 483 1.50 -1.78 19.72
C GLY A 483 2.80 -1.33 19.07
N ILE A 484 3.68 -2.28 18.74
CA ILE A 484 4.99 -2.02 18.13
C ILE A 484 4.97 -2.52 16.68
N TYR A 485 5.33 -1.66 15.74
CA TYR A 485 5.28 -1.94 14.31
C TYR A 485 6.56 -1.52 13.61
N LYS A 486 6.98 -2.29 12.60
CA LYS A 486 8.17 -2.01 11.80
C LYS A 486 7.78 -1.71 10.37
N PHE A 487 8.39 -0.67 9.80
CA PHE A 487 8.26 -0.34 8.38
C PHE A 487 9.26 -1.13 7.54
N ASP A 488 8.85 -1.46 6.32
CA ASP A 488 9.78 -1.88 5.28
C ASP A 488 10.66 -0.69 4.83
N GLU A 489 11.75 -0.97 4.12
CA GLU A 489 12.66 0.07 3.64
C GLU A 489 12.00 1.10 2.72
N SER A 490 10.92 0.72 2.03
CA SER A 490 10.22 1.60 1.09
C SER A 490 9.00 2.33 1.69
N PHE A 491 8.70 2.13 2.98
CA PHE A 491 7.52 2.67 3.67
C PHE A 491 6.20 2.38 2.91
N LYS A 492 6.14 1.21 2.26
CA LYS A 492 4.95 0.67 1.58
C LYS A 492 4.17 -0.27 2.49
N LYS A 493 4.85 -0.97 3.40
CA LYS A 493 4.26 -1.97 4.29
C LYS A 493 4.70 -1.71 5.73
N MET A 494 3.79 -2.00 6.65
CA MET A 494 4.02 -1.90 8.08
C MET A 494 3.56 -3.20 8.74
N GLU A 495 4.48 -3.87 9.42
CA GLU A 495 4.25 -5.17 10.07
C GLU A 495 4.19 -5.02 11.58
N ARG A 496 3.27 -5.76 12.23
CA ARG A 496 3.16 -5.74 13.69
C ARG A 496 4.20 -6.68 14.27
N MET A 497 5.13 -6.14 15.04
CA MET A 497 6.16 -6.94 15.72
C MET A 497 5.61 -7.56 17.00
N LYS A 498 5.01 -6.74 17.86
CA LYS A 498 4.55 -7.15 19.18
C LYS A 498 3.47 -6.21 19.70
N VAL A 499 2.65 -6.71 20.61
CA VAL A 499 1.76 -5.89 21.44
C VAL A 499 2.13 -6.20 22.89
N VAL A 500 2.39 -5.16 23.67
CA VAL A 500 2.66 -5.25 25.09
C VAL A 500 1.40 -4.80 25.83
N ASP A 501 0.88 -5.66 26.70
CA ASP A 501 -0.23 -5.33 27.59
C ASP A 501 0.35 -4.64 28.83
N LEU A 502 0.00 -3.37 29.02
CA LEU A 502 0.51 -2.57 30.13
C LEU A 502 -0.15 -2.95 31.45
N GLY A 503 -1.40 -3.41 31.45
CA GLY A 503 -2.08 -3.86 32.68
C GLY A 503 -1.43 -5.10 33.32
N VAL A 504 -0.72 -5.90 32.51
CA VAL A 504 0.00 -7.10 32.98
C VAL A 504 1.48 -6.83 33.24
N ARG A 505 2.08 -5.87 32.52
CA ARG A 505 3.54 -5.70 32.48
C ARG A 505 4.05 -4.41 33.11
N SER A 506 3.20 -3.40 33.27
CA SER A 506 3.58 -2.16 33.94
C SER A 506 3.16 -2.21 35.40
N THR A 507 4.01 -1.69 36.29
CA THR A 507 3.66 -1.47 37.70
C THR A 507 3.22 -0.02 37.95
N LEU A 508 3.24 0.83 36.92
CA LEU A 508 2.73 2.21 36.99
C LEU A 508 1.21 2.21 37.20
N ALA A 509 0.75 2.97 38.21
CA ALA A 509 -0.66 3.01 38.62
C ALA A 509 -1.40 4.26 38.12
N ASP A 510 -0.69 5.35 37.84
CA ASP A 510 -1.30 6.68 37.65
C ASP A 510 -1.68 6.95 36.20
N LEU A 511 -2.81 6.39 35.76
CA LEU A 511 -3.39 6.62 34.43
C LEU A 511 -3.98 8.03 34.28
N PRO A 512 -4.02 8.62 33.06
CA PRO A 512 -3.57 8.06 31.78
C PRO A 512 -2.07 8.24 31.54
N PHE A 513 -1.50 7.34 30.74
CA PHE A 513 -0.13 7.48 30.26
C PHE A 513 0.07 8.76 29.44
N ARG A 514 1.09 9.53 29.78
CA ARG A 514 1.40 10.84 29.20
C ARG A 514 2.48 10.79 28.14
N ASP A 515 3.32 9.76 28.14
CA ASP A 515 4.40 9.64 27.16
C ASP A 515 4.75 8.19 26.83
N VAL A 516 5.32 8.02 25.63
CA VAL A 516 5.90 6.75 25.18
C VAL A 516 7.16 7.04 24.39
N LEU A 517 8.25 6.34 24.71
CA LEU A 517 9.53 6.45 24.02
C LEU A 517 10.03 5.05 23.68
N LEU A 518 10.38 4.82 22.41
CA LEU A 518 11.08 3.61 22.01
C LEU A 518 12.59 3.86 21.96
N LEU A 519 13.34 3.08 22.73
CA LEU A 519 14.80 3.13 22.75
C LEU A 519 15.38 1.74 22.50
N ASP A 520 16.07 1.56 21.39
CA ASP A 520 16.67 0.29 20.92
C ASP A 520 15.67 -0.90 20.91
N SER A 521 15.55 -1.57 22.05
CA SER A 521 14.67 -2.73 22.24
C SER A 521 13.79 -2.63 23.48
N THR A 522 13.68 -1.44 24.08
CA THR A 522 12.90 -1.18 25.29
C THR A 522 11.90 -0.06 25.01
N VAL A 523 10.63 -0.29 25.34
CA VAL A 523 9.59 0.73 25.32
C VAL A 523 9.50 1.33 26.71
N TYR A 524 9.78 2.62 26.83
CA TYR A 524 9.53 3.39 28.03
C TYR A 524 8.14 4.00 27.96
N VAL A 525 7.36 3.85 29.03
CA VAL A 525 6.05 4.47 29.18
C VAL A 525 6.09 5.34 30.41
N THR A 526 5.52 6.55 30.32
CA THR A 526 5.43 7.50 31.42
C THR A 526 3.98 7.71 31.81
N ASP A 527 3.67 7.60 33.09
CA ASP A 527 2.34 7.79 33.63
C ASP A 527 2.04 9.27 33.93
N SER A 528 0.91 9.56 34.58
CA SER A 528 0.51 10.92 34.91
C SER A 528 1.24 11.52 36.11
N SER A 529 1.91 10.70 36.93
CA SER A 529 2.79 11.15 38.02
C SER A 529 4.14 11.67 37.51
N GLY A 530 4.53 11.27 36.29
CA GLY A 530 5.85 11.56 35.73
C GLY A 530 6.86 10.42 35.89
N CYS A 531 6.45 9.34 36.56
CA CYS A 531 7.23 8.11 36.66
C CYS A 531 7.25 7.36 35.32
N SER A 532 8.42 6.84 34.96
CA SER A 532 8.66 6.10 33.73
C SER A 532 9.09 4.66 34.02
N GLN A 533 8.69 3.73 33.16
CA GLN A 533 9.11 2.34 33.26
C GLN A 533 9.41 1.78 31.87
N GLY A 534 10.56 1.10 31.74
CA GLY A 534 11.00 0.44 30.52
C GLY A 534 10.54 -1.01 30.45
N ILE A 535 10.02 -1.43 29.30
CA ILE A 535 9.63 -2.81 29.02
C ILE A 535 10.41 -3.31 27.81
N ASN A 536 11.27 -4.31 28.01
CA ASN A 536 12.07 -4.87 26.93
C ASN A 536 11.20 -5.74 25.99
N ILE A 537 11.23 -5.39 24.71
CA ILE A 537 10.39 -5.97 23.65
C ILE A 537 10.76 -7.43 23.39
N ARG A 538 11.99 -7.86 23.67
CA ARG A 538 12.45 -9.23 23.38
C ARG A 538 12.11 -10.20 24.50
N ASN A 539 12.54 -9.90 25.73
CA ASN A 539 12.43 -10.82 26.86
C ASN A 539 11.27 -10.48 27.83
N ASN A 540 10.52 -9.39 27.60
CA ASN A 540 9.47 -8.89 28.50
C ASN A 540 9.95 -8.53 29.92
N GLN A 541 11.25 -8.30 30.12
CA GLN A 541 11.74 -7.79 31.40
C GLN A 541 11.34 -6.32 31.55
N THR A 542 10.92 -5.99 32.75
CA THR A 542 10.52 -4.65 33.17
C THR A 542 11.67 -4.03 33.95
N SER A 543 11.99 -2.77 33.68
CA SER A 543 12.92 -2.01 34.50
C SER A 543 12.27 -1.62 35.82
N ASN A 544 13.08 -1.19 36.78
CA ASN A 544 12.59 -0.44 37.93
C ASN A 544 11.86 0.83 37.44
N VAL A 545 10.88 1.27 38.25
CA VAL A 545 10.25 2.57 38.05
C VAL A 545 11.32 3.63 38.28
N MET A 546 11.41 4.59 37.36
CA MET A 546 12.39 5.66 37.41
C MET A 546 11.67 7.01 37.27
N SER A 547 12.13 7.99 38.05
CA SER A 547 11.83 9.39 37.80
C SER A 547 13.08 10.06 37.25
N ILE A 548 12.93 10.91 36.24
CA ILE A 548 14.05 11.73 35.74
C ILE A 548 14.23 12.98 36.61
N ARG A 549 13.19 13.37 37.33
CA ARG A 549 13.18 14.53 38.21
C ARG A 549 13.37 14.08 39.65
N ASP A 550 14.12 14.87 40.41
CA ASP A 550 14.13 14.74 41.87
C ASP A 550 12.80 15.31 42.43
N GLU A 551 12.18 14.59 43.37
CA GLU A 551 10.80 14.82 43.85
C GLU A 551 10.64 16.08 44.75
N ASP A 552 11.66 16.93 44.88
CA ASP A 552 11.71 17.92 45.97
C ASP A 552 10.91 19.22 45.75
N GLU A 553 10.32 19.50 44.57
CA GLU A 553 9.54 20.74 44.37
C GLU A 553 8.16 20.56 43.71
N SER A 554 7.13 20.83 44.54
CA SER A 554 5.68 20.82 44.31
C SER A 554 5.11 21.79 43.25
N THR A 555 5.87 22.15 42.21
CA THR A 555 5.38 23.02 41.12
C THR A 555 5.09 22.22 39.85
N SER A 556 3.84 22.30 39.36
CA SER A 556 3.40 21.70 38.10
C SER A 556 4.02 22.42 36.89
N LEU A 557 5.29 22.15 36.61
CA LEU A 557 6.07 22.71 35.50
C LEU A 557 5.72 22.00 34.19
N SER A 558 5.76 22.73 33.07
CA SER A 558 5.64 22.12 31.74
C SER A 558 6.93 21.36 31.41
N CYS A 559 6.79 20.07 31.10
CA CYS A 559 7.90 19.20 30.72
C CYS A 559 7.79 18.77 29.25
N SER A 560 8.94 18.58 28.62
CA SER A 560 9.03 17.90 27.34
C SER A 560 8.65 16.42 27.48
N GLN A 561 8.39 15.79 26.34
CA GLN A 561 8.45 14.33 26.24
C GLN A 561 9.89 13.85 26.50
N LEU A 562 10.03 12.57 26.87
CA LEU A 562 11.30 11.88 27.05
C LEU A 562 12.18 12.03 25.80
N LEU A 563 13.41 12.48 26.04
CA LEU A 563 14.44 12.68 25.05
C LEU A 563 15.54 11.64 25.24
N THR A 564 16.22 11.32 24.14
CA THR A 564 17.36 10.42 24.09
C THR A 564 18.60 11.25 23.81
N LEU A 565 19.68 11.00 24.55
CA LEU A 565 20.94 11.73 24.43
C LEU A 565 22.13 10.77 24.48
N ALA A 566 23.26 11.22 23.91
CA ALA A 566 24.52 10.48 23.84
C ALA A 566 24.35 9.08 23.26
N ASP A 567 23.90 8.98 22.01
CA ASP A 567 23.74 7.70 21.30
C ASP A 567 22.92 6.66 22.11
N ASN A 568 21.81 7.10 22.69
CA ASN A 568 20.89 6.29 23.51
C ASN A 568 21.45 5.82 24.88
N LEU A 569 22.54 6.40 25.38
CA LEU A 569 23.11 6.07 26.69
C LEU A 569 22.43 6.81 27.85
N ALA A 570 21.81 7.96 27.59
CA ALA A 570 21.09 8.74 28.59
C ALA A 570 19.66 9.07 28.13
N MET A 571 18.76 9.17 29.12
CA MET A 571 17.39 9.64 28.94
C MET A 571 17.23 10.97 29.66
N GLY A 572 16.56 11.93 29.03
CA GLY A 572 16.42 13.25 29.62
C GLY A 572 15.07 13.90 29.37
N VAL A 573 14.75 14.89 30.18
CA VAL A 573 13.56 15.74 30.07
C VAL A 573 13.99 17.20 30.19
N VAL A 574 13.44 18.05 29.34
CA VAL A 574 13.59 19.49 29.47
C VAL A 574 12.35 20.05 30.14
N SER A 575 12.55 20.75 31.25
CA SER A 575 11.50 21.48 31.93
C SER A 575 11.66 22.98 31.78
N CYS A 576 10.54 23.71 31.74
CA CYS A 576 10.54 25.17 31.64
C CYS A 576 10.22 25.76 33.00
N VAL A 577 11.21 26.39 33.63
CA VAL A 577 11.09 27.01 34.96
C VAL A 577 10.88 28.51 34.80
N PRO A 578 9.88 29.12 35.48
CA PRO A 578 9.69 30.56 35.43
C PRO A 578 10.89 31.29 36.07
N SER A 579 11.35 32.36 35.42
CA SER A 579 12.40 33.25 35.90
C SER A 579 11.79 34.53 36.49
N ASP A 580 12.53 35.23 37.35
CA ASP A 580 12.07 36.42 38.07
C ASP A 580 11.66 37.59 37.15
N ASP A 581 12.11 37.58 35.89
CA ASP A 581 11.80 38.59 34.88
C ASP A 581 10.53 38.29 34.05
N GLY A 582 9.80 37.23 34.41
CA GLY A 582 8.60 36.79 33.70
C GLY A 582 8.87 35.98 32.42
N THR A 583 10.14 35.66 32.13
CA THR A 583 10.52 34.71 31.08
C THR A 583 10.67 33.29 31.65
N PHE A 584 10.87 32.29 30.79
CA PHE A 584 11.05 30.89 31.20
C PHE A 584 12.44 30.40 30.83
N GLU A 585 13.12 29.69 31.73
CA GLU A 585 14.41 29.06 31.47
C GLU A 585 14.24 27.54 31.29
N GLY A 586 14.91 26.98 30.29
CA GLY A 586 14.92 25.54 30.04
C GLY A 586 15.99 24.83 30.86
N ILE A 587 15.59 23.84 31.65
CA ILE A 587 16.50 22.99 32.43
C ILE A 587 16.41 21.57 31.90
N LEU A 588 17.55 21.01 31.49
CA LEU A 588 17.69 19.62 31.08
C LEU A 588 18.15 18.77 32.27
N GLU A 589 17.32 17.80 32.64
CA GLU A 589 17.61 16.76 33.62
C GLU A 589 17.81 15.44 32.87
N CYS A 590 18.83 14.66 33.25
CA CYS A 590 19.15 13.41 32.57
C CYS A 590 19.44 12.29 33.58
N ILE A 591 19.10 11.07 33.19
CA ILE A 591 19.50 9.85 33.88
C ILE A 591 20.28 8.92 32.94
N SER A 592 21.21 8.16 33.50
CA SER A 592 21.88 7.05 32.81
C SER A 592 20.88 5.93 32.52
N ARG A 593 20.95 5.33 31.34
CA ARG A 593 20.06 4.24 30.96
C ARG A 593 20.32 2.94 31.75
N ASP A 594 21.58 2.64 32.03
CA ASP A 594 21.96 1.29 32.49
C ASP A 594 21.77 1.09 34.01
N ASP A 595 21.86 2.17 34.78
CA ASP A 595 21.76 2.15 36.24
C ASP A 595 20.84 3.24 36.83
N HIS A 596 20.17 4.03 35.98
CA HIS A 596 19.22 5.08 36.35
C HIS A 596 19.79 6.14 37.30
N ARG A 597 21.11 6.33 37.37
CA ARG A 597 21.70 7.44 38.13
C ARG A 597 21.32 8.78 37.50
N HIS A 598 21.11 9.80 38.32
CA HIS A 598 20.98 11.18 37.84
C HIS A 598 22.34 11.71 37.38
N LEU A 599 22.34 12.32 36.20
CA LEU A 599 23.48 13.04 35.65
C LEU A 599 23.38 14.53 36.03
N PRO A 600 24.49 15.29 35.99
CA PRO A 600 24.45 16.70 36.34
C PRO A 600 23.37 17.47 35.57
N VAL A 601 22.66 18.37 36.26
CA VAL A 601 21.58 19.18 35.66
C VAL A 601 22.19 20.28 34.79
N LEU A 602 21.62 20.51 33.60
CA LEU A 602 22.11 21.49 32.62
C LEU A 602 21.06 22.58 32.35
N SER A 603 21.36 23.82 32.70
CA SER A 603 20.60 24.99 32.24
C SER A 603 20.92 25.29 30.77
N LEU A 604 19.88 25.41 29.93
CA LEU A 604 20.03 25.70 28.50
C LEU A 604 20.49 27.16 28.23
N GLY A 605 20.45 28.04 29.25
CA GLY A 605 21.01 29.39 29.19
C GLY A 605 20.29 30.35 28.23
N VAL A 606 19.10 29.98 27.76
CA VAL A 606 18.24 30.80 26.88
C VAL A 606 16.91 31.03 27.57
N LYS A 607 16.44 32.27 27.54
CA LYS A 607 15.14 32.69 28.07
C LYS A 607 14.06 32.60 26.99
N PHE A 608 13.01 31.84 27.27
CA PHE A 608 11.84 31.65 26.42
C PHE A 608 10.71 32.60 26.85
N LEU A 609 9.88 33.02 25.89
CA LEU A 609 8.77 33.93 26.15
C LEU A 609 7.50 33.20 26.66
N THR A 610 7.49 31.86 26.63
CA THR A 610 6.38 31.02 27.09
C THR A 610 6.88 29.68 27.62
N ASP A 611 6.11 29.10 28.52
CA ASP A 611 6.22 27.71 29.00
C ASP A 611 5.72 26.67 27.98
N ARG A 612 5.00 27.09 26.93
CA ARG A 612 4.41 26.22 25.88
C ARG A 612 5.33 26.02 24.68
N VAL A 613 6.62 25.79 24.95
CA VAL A 613 7.61 25.49 23.91
C VAL A 613 7.46 24.05 23.39
N SER A 614 7.78 23.84 22.12
CA SER A 614 7.82 22.49 21.54
C SER A 614 9.28 22.01 21.50
N ILE A 615 9.57 20.92 22.22
CA ILE A 615 10.91 20.39 22.39
C ILE A 615 11.02 19.02 21.73
N ARG A 616 12.05 18.81 20.90
CA ARG A 616 12.36 17.52 20.25
C ARG A 616 13.86 17.29 20.21
N CYS A 617 14.28 16.02 20.26
CA CYS A 617 15.66 15.62 19.98
C CYS A 617 15.75 14.98 18.59
N VAL A 618 16.74 15.40 17.79
CA VAL A 618 17.09 14.81 16.48
C VAL A 618 18.60 14.76 16.40
N ASP A 619 19.17 13.57 16.17
CA ASP A 619 20.63 13.34 16.06
C ASP A 619 21.45 13.96 17.23
N ASP A 620 21.03 13.72 18.48
CA ASP A 620 21.63 14.26 19.72
C ASP A 620 21.63 15.80 19.86
N GLU A 621 20.92 16.50 18.97
CA GLU A 621 20.66 17.93 19.11
C GLU A 621 19.24 18.14 19.67
N VAL A 622 19.15 18.92 20.74
CA VAL A 622 17.86 19.32 21.32
C VAL A 622 17.39 20.58 20.63
N LEU A 623 16.22 20.50 20.01
CA LEU A 623 15.56 21.59 19.32
C LEU A 623 14.41 22.12 20.17
N VAL A 624 14.38 23.44 20.39
CA VAL A 624 13.31 24.11 21.14
C VAL A 624 12.68 25.17 20.23
N LEU A 625 11.39 25.02 19.96
CA LEU A 625 10.58 26.01 19.24
C LEU A 625 9.82 26.88 20.23
N ASP A 626 10.13 28.17 20.23
CA ASP A 626 9.37 29.21 20.92
C ASP A 626 8.40 29.87 19.91
N PRO A 627 7.08 29.59 20.03
CA PRO A 627 6.09 30.11 19.09
C PRO A 627 5.86 31.62 19.24
N LEU A 628 6.06 32.20 20.44
CA LEU A 628 5.88 33.64 20.67
C LEU A 628 7.07 34.44 20.17
N ALA A 629 8.29 33.93 20.39
CA ALA A 629 9.49 34.53 19.83
C ALA A 629 9.64 34.29 18.32
N GLN A 630 8.86 33.36 17.75
CA GLN A 630 9.01 32.86 16.37
C GLN A 630 10.44 32.38 16.06
N LYS A 631 11.08 31.72 17.03
CA LYS A 631 12.46 31.24 16.93
C LYS A 631 12.56 29.75 17.23
N VAL A 632 13.47 29.10 16.54
CA VAL A 632 13.93 27.76 16.88
C VAL A 632 15.37 27.83 17.36
N TYR A 633 15.61 27.29 18.54
CA TYR A 633 16.91 27.12 19.15
C TYR A 633 17.40 25.69 18.95
N PHE A 634 18.68 25.55 18.63
CA PHE A 634 19.37 24.28 18.47
C PHE A 634 20.47 24.21 19.52
N PHE A 635 20.39 23.21 20.39
CA PHE A 635 21.34 22.94 21.46
C PHE A 635 22.11 21.66 21.12
N SER A 636 23.41 21.77 20.92
CA SER A 636 24.30 20.61 20.81
C SER A 636 24.72 20.21 22.22
N ILE A 637 24.18 19.09 22.72
CA ILE A 637 24.36 18.66 24.10
C ILE A 637 25.32 17.47 24.13
N HIS A 638 26.39 17.60 24.89
CA HIS A 638 27.30 16.49 25.18
C HIS A 638 26.98 15.95 26.56
N VAL A 639 26.55 14.70 26.58
CA VAL A 639 26.37 13.91 27.80
C VAL A 639 27.46 12.85 27.83
N THR A 640 28.24 12.85 28.89
CA THR A 640 29.21 11.79 29.19
C THR A 640 28.63 10.97 30.33
N VAL A 641 28.39 9.70 30.08
CA VAL A 641 28.08 8.72 31.13
C VAL A 641 29.41 8.10 31.56
N ARG A 642 29.67 8.06 32.87
CA ARG A 642 30.95 7.69 33.49
C ARG A 642 31.55 6.46 32.84
N SER A 643 32.82 6.55 32.47
CA SER A 643 33.61 5.43 31.95
C SER A 643 34.70 5.07 32.95
N ASP A 644 34.67 3.83 33.40
CA ASP A 644 35.66 3.27 34.34
C ASP A 644 36.58 2.33 33.57
N SER A 645 37.90 2.55 33.66
CA SER A 645 38.90 1.55 33.26
C SER A 645 39.53 0.87 34.47
N TYR A 646 39.94 -0.37 34.26
CA TYR A 646 40.55 -1.19 35.30
C TYR A 646 41.98 -1.48 34.89
N ARG A 647 42.93 -1.03 35.70
CA ARG A 647 44.36 -1.25 35.46
C ARG A 647 44.91 -2.22 36.51
N MET A 648 45.44 -3.35 36.06
CA MET A 648 46.21 -4.24 36.92
C MET A 648 47.61 -3.65 37.13
N ARG A 649 47.96 -3.34 38.38
CA ARG A 649 49.34 -3.05 38.81
C ARG A 649 49.84 -4.21 39.67
N GLN A 650 51.08 -4.63 39.43
CA GLN A 650 51.78 -5.52 40.34
C GLN A 650 52.04 -4.74 41.63
N SER A 651 51.69 -5.32 42.78
CA SER A 651 52.12 -4.76 44.06
C SER A 651 53.65 -4.83 44.11
N ASP A 652 54.31 -3.67 44.10
CA ASP A 652 55.73 -3.63 44.39
C ASP A 652 55.89 -4.01 45.87
N ASN A 653 56.41 -5.21 46.15
CA ASN A 653 56.89 -5.62 47.47
C ASN A 653 58.16 -4.82 47.85
N ALA A 654 58.07 -3.49 47.81
CA ALA A 654 59.10 -2.56 48.29
C ALA A 654 58.79 -2.19 49.75
N GLY A 655 58.71 -3.20 50.62
CA GLY A 655 58.32 -2.99 52.00
C GLY A 655 58.66 -4.12 52.98
N SER A 656 59.68 -4.94 52.71
CA SER A 656 60.25 -5.96 53.63
C SER A 656 61.26 -6.78 52.79
N LYS A 657 62.55 -6.92 53.02
CA LYS A 657 63.56 -6.57 54.03
C LYS A 657 64.91 -6.57 53.28
N VAL A 658 65.91 -5.78 53.70
CA VAL A 658 67.31 -6.14 53.43
C VAL A 658 68.04 -6.16 54.76
N ALA A 659 68.31 -7.38 55.24
CA ALA A 659 69.62 -7.84 55.72
C ALA A 659 69.41 -9.11 56.57
N GLY A 660 69.95 -10.23 56.08
CA GLY A 660 69.93 -11.49 56.82
C GLY A 660 70.19 -12.68 55.90
N SER A 661 71.47 -12.90 55.60
CA SER A 661 71.95 -14.06 54.87
C SER A 661 71.62 -15.36 55.61
N GLY A 662 70.90 -16.27 54.96
CA GLY A 662 70.71 -17.64 55.42
C GLY A 662 70.48 -18.53 54.20
N THR A 663 71.49 -19.32 53.86
CA THR A 663 71.48 -20.32 52.79
C THR A 663 70.45 -21.41 53.07
N SER A 664 69.26 -21.31 52.47
CA SER A 664 68.33 -22.43 52.31
C SER A 664 68.63 -23.15 50.98
N LYS A 665 68.34 -24.45 50.93
CA LYS A 665 68.65 -25.40 49.85
C LYS A 665 68.48 -24.77 48.46
N GLY A 666 69.56 -24.82 47.65
CA GLY A 666 69.68 -24.12 46.38
C GLY A 666 68.49 -24.33 45.44
N ASP A 667 67.60 -23.35 45.41
CA ASP A 667 66.60 -23.23 44.35
C ASP A 667 67.32 -23.06 43.02
N CYS A 668 66.98 -23.92 42.07
CA CYS A 668 67.52 -23.87 40.73
C CYS A 668 67.27 -22.46 40.16
N PRO A 669 68.31 -21.68 39.77
CA PRO A 669 68.13 -20.30 39.29
C PRO A 669 67.14 -20.19 38.13
N ARG A 670 66.98 -21.27 37.36
CA ARG A 670 65.98 -21.44 36.29
C ARG A 670 64.54 -21.31 36.78
N LYS A 671 64.21 -21.86 37.96
CA LYS A 671 62.86 -21.83 38.54
C LYS A 671 62.48 -20.46 39.09
N LEU A 672 63.48 -19.62 39.38
CA LEU A 672 63.31 -18.23 39.79
C LEU A 672 63.12 -17.28 38.59
N HIS A 673 63.34 -17.74 37.36
CA HIS A 673 63.17 -16.93 36.16
C HIS A 673 61.68 -16.76 35.83
N TRP A 674 61.24 -15.53 35.51
CA TRP A 674 59.83 -15.21 35.26
C TRP A 674 59.17 -16.06 34.16
N MET A 675 59.93 -16.52 33.15
CA MET A 675 59.38 -17.41 32.11
C MET A 675 58.96 -18.78 32.65
N TYR A 676 59.45 -19.17 33.83
CA TYR A 676 59.02 -20.38 34.52
C TYR A 676 57.54 -20.31 34.95
N THR A 677 56.90 -19.13 34.94
CA THR A 677 55.44 -19.01 35.08
C THR A 677 54.67 -19.83 34.03
N LEU A 678 55.23 -20.05 32.83
CA LEU A 678 54.61 -20.94 31.83
C LEU A 678 54.45 -22.37 32.35
N TYR A 679 55.39 -22.86 33.15
CA TYR A 679 55.28 -24.16 33.80
C TYR A 679 54.08 -24.17 34.76
N HIS A 680 53.95 -23.15 35.62
CA HIS A 680 52.84 -23.05 36.57
C HIS A 680 51.46 -22.89 35.92
N VAL A 681 51.38 -22.27 34.73
CA VAL A 681 50.15 -22.21 33.95
C VAL A 681 49.75 -23.61 33.48
N PHE A 682 50.67 -24.36 32.86
CA PHE A 682 50.36 -25.65 32.27
C PHE A 682 50.32 -26.80 33.28
N GLU A 683 50.97 -26.68 34.44
CA GLU A 683 50.79 -27.65 35.53
C GLU A 683 49.36 -27.58 36.08
N LYS A 684 48.84 -26.37 36.33
CA LYS A 684 47.54 -26.16 36.98
C LYS A 684 46.37 -26.27 36.02
N PHE A 685 46.50 -25.71 34.81
CA PHE A 685 45.39 -25.61 33.86
C PHE A 685 45.60 -26.50 32.64
N PRO A 686 44.52 -27.04 32.05
CA PRO A 686 44.65 -27.86 30.85
C PRO A 686 45.24 -27.03 29.69
N VAL A 687 46.14 -27.63 28.92
CA VAL A 687 46.56 -27.06 27.62
C VAL A 687 45.37 -26.95 26.68
N ARG A 688 44.48 -27.95 26.75
CA ARG A 688 43.25 -28.05 25.96
C ARG A 688 42.16 -28.66 26.83
N ALA A 689 40.98 -28.04 26.83
CA ALA A 689 39.83 -28.56 27.53
C ALA A 689 39.20 -29.75 26.79
N LEU A 690 38.54 -30.65 27.51
CA LEU A 690 37.82 -31.78 26.91
C LEU A 690 36.71 -31.32 25.96
N LEU A 691 36.05 -30.21 26.28
CA LEU A 691 34.97 -29.63 25.47
C LEU A 691 35.47 -28.83 24.25
N ASP A 692 36.78 -28.59 24.09
CA ASP A 692 37.29 -27.84 22.93
C ASP A 692 37.21 -28.70 21.65
N VAL A 693 36.34 -28.31 20.70
CA VAL A 693 36.18 -28.96 19.39
C VAL A 693 37.14 -28.33 18.36
N GLY A 694 37.99 -29.14 17.71
CA GLY A 694 38.91 -28.70 16.64
C GLY A 694 40.34 -29.23 16.74
N ASN A 695 41.17 -28.96 15.72
CA ASN A 695 42.58 -29.33 15.71
C ASN A 695 43.43 -28.30 16.49
N PHE A 696 44.32 -28.78 17.35
CA PHE A 696 45.25 -27.93 18.08
C PHE A 696 46.16 -27.19 17.08
N SER A 697 46.15 -25.85 17.13
CA SER A 697 47.09 -25.05 16.36
C SER A 697 48.42 -24.99 17.11
N PRO A 698 49.57 -25.27 16.49
CA PRO A 698 50.84 -25.26 17.19
C PRO A 698 51.16 -23.84 17.69
N MET A 699 51.51 -23.71 18.96
CA MET A 699 51.89 -22.44 19.57
C MET A 699 53.17 -21.91 18.91
N SER A 700 53.21 -20.62 18.60
CA SER A 700 54.42 -19.93 18.14
C SER A 700 54.80 -18.85 19.13
N ILE A 701 56.03 -18.92 19.65
CA ILE A 701 56.58 -17.92 20.56
C ILE A 701 57.49 -16.99 19.75
N LEU A 702 57.18 -15.70 19.78
CA LEU A 702 58.02 -14.66 19.22
C LEU A 702 58.57 -13.81 20.35
N VAL A 703 59.90 -13.71 20.44
CA VAL A 703 60.59 -12.84 21.39
C VAL A 703 61.19 -11.67 20.62
N ALA A 704 60.85 -10.45 21.02
CA ALA A 704 61.42 -9.24 20.45
C ALA A 704 62.37 -8.58 21.46
N CYS A 705 63.66 -8.54 21.14
CA CYS A 705 64.70 -7.94 21.99
C CYS A 705 65.30 -6.71 21.29
N PRO A 706 64.79 -5.49 21.58
CA PRO A 706 65.37 -4.26 21.05
C PRO A 706 66.79 -4.06 21.61
N GLY A 707 67.76 -3.77 20.72
CA GLY A 707 69.13 -3.44 21.11
C GLY A 707 70.15 -4.58 21.10
N VAL A 708 69.80 -5.81 20.67
CA VAL A 708 70.75 -6.92 20.61
C VAL A 708 71.21 -7.25 19.18
N GLU A 709 72.53 -7.29 18.97
CA GLU A 709 73.13 -7.56 17.65
C GLU A 709 73.10 -9.05 17.25
N LYS A 710 73.24 -9.98 18.20
CA LYS A 710 73.28 -11.43 17.91
C LYS A 710 71.99 -12.13 18.33
N THR A 711 71.03 -12.24 17.42
CA THR A 711 69.73 -12.89 17.67
C THR A 711 69.82 -14.41 17.79
N ASN A 712 70.86 -15.05 17.22
CA ASN A 712 71.00 -16.51 17.21
C ASN A 712 71.39 -17.07 18.59
N THR A 713 72.35 -16.45 19.27
CA THR A 713 72.79 -16.87 20.62
C THR A 713 71.68 -16.68 21.66
N LEU A 714 70.88 -15.61 21.53
CA LEU A 714 69.67 -15.42 22.32
C LEU A 714 68.65 -16.52 22.05
N ARG A 715 68.40 -16.86 20.77
CA ARG A 715 67.47 -17.93 20.39
C ARG A 715 67.88 -19.26 21.01
N GLU A 716 69.16 -19.59 21.02
CA GLU A 716 69.71 -20.79 21.67
C GLU A 716 69.46 -20.77 23.17
N SER A 717 69.74 -19.65 23.86
CA SER A 717 69.45 -19.53 25.30
C SER A 717 67.96 -19.69 25.65
N TYR A 718 67.06 -19.08 24.88
CA TYR A 718 65.61 -19.28 25.05
C TYR A 718 65.18 -20.71 24.72
N HIS A 719 65.77 -21.30 23.68
CA HIS A 719 65.51 -22.69 23.29
C HIS A 719 65.91 -23.64 24.41
N ASP A 720 67.09 -23.47 25.01
CA ASP A 720 67.57 -24.32 26.10
C ASP A 720 66.70 -24.16 27.35
N PHE A 721 66.35 -22.91 27.70
CA PHE A 721 65.43 -22.64 28.83
C PHE A 721 64.07 -23.34 28.61
N LEU A 722 63.46 -23.15 27.44
CA LEU A 722 62.15 -23.74 27.12
C LEU A 722 62.22 -25.27 26.97
N SER A 723 63.36 -25.82 26.54
CA SER A 723 63.60 -27.27 26.48
C SER A 723 63.58 -27.90 27.88
N LEU A 724 64.28 -27.28 28.83
CA LEU A 724 64.27 -27.71 30.21
C LEU A 724 62.88 -27.53 30.85
N LEU A 725 62.15 -26.47 30.51
CA LEU A 725 60.78 -26.24 30.98
C LEU A 725 59.81 -27.30 30.41
N MET A 726 59.93 -27.62 29.12
CA MET A 726 59.15 -28.69 28.48
C MET A 726 59.45 -30.05 29.13
N SER A 727 60.69 -30.31 29.51
CA SER A 727 61.06 -31.52 30.27
C SER A 727 60.34 -31.59 31.62
N ASP A 728 60.29 -30.48 32.35
CA ASP A 728 59.57 -30.43 33.63
C ASP A 728 58.05 -30.65 33.42
N LEU A 729 57.46 -30.08 32.37
CA LEU A 729 56.04 -30.28 32.02
C LEU A 729 55.73 -31.73 31.63
N MET A 730 56.63 -32.39 30.88
CA MET A 730 56.47 -33.80 30.53
C MET A 730 56.52 -34.71 31.78
N ALA A 731 57.31 -34.34 32.79
CA ALA A 731 57.41 -35.09 34.04
C ALA A 731 56.10 -35.07 34.87
N LEU A 732 55.18 -34.13 34.61
CA LEU A 732 53.87 -34.06 35.28
C LEU A 732 52.91 -35.19 34.86
N ASN A 733 53.23 -35.97 33.83
CA ASN A 733 52.35 -37.01 33.26
C ASN A 733 50.95 -36.51 32.86
N LYS A 734 50.82 -35.22 32.57
CA LYS A 734 49.58 -34.57 32.12
C LYS A 734 49.48 -34.59 30.60
N PRO A 735 48.28 -34.74 30.00
CA PRO A 735 48.14 -34.62 28.56
C PRO A 735 48.45 -33.20 28.10
N LEU A 736 49.59 -33.03 27.43
CA LEU A 736 50.03 -31.73 26.88
C LEU A 736 49.43 -31.42 25.50
N HIS A 737 48.65 -32.34 24.90
CA HIS A 737 47.92 -32.14 23.65
C HIS A 737 48.74 -31.55 22.48
N GLY A 738 50.03 -31.89 22.40
CA GLY A 738 50.93 -31.38 21.36
C GLY A 738 51.48 -29.97 21.62
N LEU A 739 51.40 -29.47 22.86
CA LEU A 739 52.14 -28.28 23.29
C LEU A 739 53.64 -28.50 23.07
N ASP A 740 54.24 -27.60 22.30
CA ASP A 740 55.66 -27.55 22.07
C ASP A 740 56.07 -26.07 21.99
N LEU A 741 56.67 -25.57 23.07
CA LEU A 741 57.13 -24.19 23.18
C LEU A 741 58.37 -23.90 22.34
N ILE A 742 59.01 -24.94 21.79
CA ILE A 742 60.33 -24.90 21.17
C ILE A 742 60.21 -24.86 19.64
N SER A 743 59.32 -25.69 19.07
CA SER A 743 59.19 -25.94 17.62
C SER A 743 59.05 -24.68 16.74
N ARG A 744 58.47 -23.60 17.28
CA ARG A 744 58.19 -22.35 16.55
C ARG A 744 58.74 -21.11 17.27
N LEU A 745 59.78 -21.28 18.09
CA LEU A 745 60.46 -20.17 18.74
C LEU A 745 61.20 -19.30 17.72
N THR A 746 60.86 -18.01 17.71
CA THR A 746 61.50 -17.01 16.86
C THR A 746 61.98 -15.83 17.70
N VAL A 747 63.19 -15.33 17.42
CA VAL A 747 63.77 -14.15 18.10
C VAL A 747 64.05 -13.08 17.07
N GLN A 748 63.57 -11.86 17.30
CA GLN A 748 63.70 -10.72 16.40
C GLN A 748 64.18 -9.46 17.15
N ARG A 749 64.75 -8.50 16.41
CA ARG A 749 65.23 -7.22 16.98
C ARG A 749 64.13 -6.19 17.22
N SER A 750 62.99 -6.33 16.56
CA SER A 750 61.86 -5.37 16.64
C SER A 750 60.55 -6.06 16.30
N LEU A 751 59.45 -5.52 16.83
CA LEU A 751 58.07 -5.90 16.49
C LEU A 751 57.58 -5.29 15.17
N ARG A 752 58.33 -4.38 14.54
CA ARG A 752 57.96 -3.78 13.24
C ARG A 752 58.04 -4.84 12.13
N GLY A 753 56.90 -5.14 11.48
CA GLY A 753 56.80 -6.09 10.36
C GLY A 753 56.26 -7.50 10.71
N VAL A 754 55.79 -7.71 11.95
CA VAL A 754 55.32 -9.02 12.48
C VAL A 754 53.96 -9.48 11.90
N THR A 755 53.29 -8.66 11.10
CA THR A 755 51.95 -8.92 10.54
C THR A 755 51.83 -10.19 9.71
N THR A 756 52.93 -10.77 9.22
CA THR A 756 52.88 -11.92 8.30
C THR A 756 52.89 -13.31 8.96
N ARG A 757 53.19 -13.42 10.28
CA ARG A 757 53.34 -14.74 10.94
C ARG A 757 52.40 -15.01 12.12
N ILE A 758 51.74 -14.00 12.68
CA ILE A 758 50.74 -14.20 13.74
C ILE A 758 49.38 -14.28 13.06
N LYS A 759 48.64 -15.38 13.27
CA LYS A 759 47.26 -15.49 12.78
C LYS A 759 46.44 -14.34 13.37
N SER A 760 45.92 -13.46 12.52
CA SER A 760 45.02 -12.39 12.95
C SER A 760 43.76 -13.00 13.56
N LYS A 761 43.51 -12.75 14.85
CA LYS A 761 42.23 -13.05 15.49
C LYS A 761 41.36 -11.81 15.46
N PRO A 762 40.05 -11.92 15.17
CA PRO A 762 39.12 -10.81 15.37
C PRO A 762 39.18 -10.32 16.82
N LEU A 763 39.26 -9.00 17.00
CA LEU A 763 39.36 -8.36 18.33
C LEU A 763 38.22 -8.79 19.26
N LYS A 764 37.00 -8.94 18.72
CA LYS A 764 35.84 -9.50 19.42
C LYS A 764 36.13 -10.86 20.04
N SER A 765 36.68 -11.80 19.25
CA SER A 765 36.97 -13.17 19.72
C SER A 765 38.07 -13.16 20.79
N PHE A 766 39.05 -12.27 20.66
CA PHE A 766 40.09 -12.08 21.66
C PHE A 766 39.51 -11.59 23.00
N PHE A 767 38.76 -10.49 23.01
CA PHE A 767 38.13 -9.98 24.23
C PHE A 767 37.14 -10.96 24.83
N GLN A 768 36.32 -11.61 24.00
CA GLN A 768 35.42 -12.66 24.46
C GLN A 768 36.19 -13.78 25.17
N THR A 769 37.28 -14.27 24.58
CA THR A 769 38.13 -15.30 25.21
C THR A 769 38.70 -14.81 26.54
N LEU A 770 39.26 -13.59 26.56
CA LEU A 770 39.86 -13.00 27.76
C LEU A 770 38.85 -12.85 28.90
N ILE A 771 37.69 -12.28 28.62
CA ILE A 771 36.63 -12.05 29.61
C ILE A 771 36.08 -13.38 30.13
N THR A 772 35.84 -14.35 29.23
CA THR A 772 35.30 -15.67 29.63
C THR A 772 36.29 -16.54 30.39
N PHE A 773 37.60 -16.28 30.26
CA PHE A 773 38.66 -17.06 30.90
C PHE A 773 38.88 -16.71 32.37
N LEU A 774 38.61 -15.46 32.77
CA LEU A 774 38.81 -14.96 34.13
C LEU A 774 37.60 -15.31 35.02
N PRO A 775 37.76 -16.16 36.04
CA PRO A 775 36.70 -16.46 36.98
C PRO A 775 36.40 -15.25 37.88
N VAL A 776 35.13 -15.03 38.18
CA VAL A 776 34.64 -13.99 39.08
C VAL A 776 34.11 -14.67 40.34
N GLN A 777 34.58 -14.25 41.51
CA GLN A 777 34.06 -14.71 42.80
C GLN A 777 32.67 -14.08 43.02
N ILE A 778 31.67 -14.89 43.39
CA ILE A 778 30.28 -14.42 43.53
C ILE A 778 29.84 -14.30 44.98
N CYS A 779 30.39 -15.12 45.88
CA CYS A 779 30.17 -15.02 47.31
C CYS A 779 31.31 -15.68 48.09
N ARG A 780 31.40 -15.36 49.39
CA ARG A 780 32.29 -15.96 50.40
C ARG A 780 31.50 -16.48 51.58
N ALA A 781 32.07 -17.44 52.30
CA ALA A 781 31.53 -17.93 53.56
C ALA A 781 32.44 -17.44 54.70
N GLU A 782 32.08 -16.32 55.32
CA GLU A 782 32.87 -15.66 56.37
C GLU A 782 31.99 -15.43 57.60
N GLY A 783 32.50 -15.69 58.82
CA GLY A 783 31.77 -15.38 60.07
C GLY A 783 30.38 -16.03 60.21
N ASN A 784 30.20 -17.28 59.78
CA ASN A 784 28.90 -17.99 59.71
C ASN A 784 27.84 -17.34 58.79
N ALA A 785 28.24 -16.41 57.91
CA ALA A 785 27.36 -15.77 56.93
C ALA A 785 27.87 -16.01 55.50
N LEU A 786 26.94 -15.93 54.54
CA LEU A 786 27.27 -15.91 53.11
C LEU A 786 27.37 -14.44 52.66
N THR A 787 28.58 -13.95 52.46
CA THR A 787 28.84 -12.59 51.98
C THR A 787 28.77 -12.58 50.46
N VAL A 788 27.80 -11.88 49.88
CA VAL A 788 27.67 -11.70 48.42
C VAL A 788 28.66 -10.65 47.95
N LEU A 789 29.44 -10.97 46.92
CA LEU A 789 30.40 -10.04 46.33
C LEU A 789 29.78 -9.27 45.17
N TYR A 790 30.16 -8.01 45.03
CA TYR A 790 29.75 -7.17 43.91
C TYR A 790 30.88 -7.11 42.89
N ASP A 791 30.65 -7.67 41.70
CA ASP A 791 31.67 -7.74 40.64
C ASP A 791 32.97 -8.45 41.07
N GLY A 792 32.89 -9.34 42.06
CA GLY A 792 34.04 -10.03 42.65
C GLY A 792 34.81 -9.25 43.72
N LEU A 793 34.27 -8.11 44.17
CA LEU A 793 34.86 -7.28 45.22
C LEU A 793 33.96 -7.23 46.46
N ASP A 794 34.59 -7.10 47.63
CA ASP A 794 33.91 -6.85 48.90
C ASP A 794 33.25 -5.47 48.85
N GLN A 795 32.00 -5.38 49.31
CA GLN A 795 31.36 -4.09 49.57
C GLN A 795 31.88 -3.51 50.89
N SER A 796 33.15 -3.12 50.97
CA SER A 796 33.56 -2.21 52.04
C SER A 796 32.79 -0.90 51.80
N PHE A 797 32.07 -0.39 52.81
CA PHE A 797 31.17 0.79 52.78
C PHE A 797 29.67 0.54 52.55
N LYS A 798 29.01 -0.24 53.40
CA LYS A 798 27.70 0.14 53.99
C LYS A 798 27.64 -0.37 55.44
N SER A 799 27.15 0.48 56.33
CA SER A 799 27.03 0.29 57.79
C SER A 799 26.29 -1.00 58.16
N GLU A 800 26.73 -1.62 59.26
CA GLU A 800 26.31 -2.92 59.81
C GLU A 800 24.82 -3.02 60.25
N ASP A 801 23.96 -2.06 59.92
CA ASP A 801 22.65 -1.90 60.58
C ASP A 801 21.46 -2.62 59.92
N ASP A 802 21.58 -3.26 58.76
CA ASP A 802 20.44 -3.96 58.12
C ASP A 802 20.78 -5.41 57.72
N VAL A 803 21.11 -6.26 58.69
CA VAL A 803 20.99 -7.72 58.53
C VAL A 803 19.55 -8.14 58.81
N GLN A 804 18.63 -7.64 57.97
CA GLN A 804 17.30 -8.23 57.83
C GLN A 804 17.44 -9.44 56.89
N ALA A 805 16.76 -10.54 57.17
CA ALA A 805 16.92 -11.80 56.44
C ALA A 805 16.58 -11.64 54.94
N TRP A 806 17.58 -11.51 54.08
CA TRP A 806 17.38 -11.43 52.64
C TRP A 806 16.78 -12.74 52.11
N GLY A 807 15.74 -12.64 51.29
CA GLY A 807 15.24 -13.78 50.53
C GLY A 807 16.18 -14.12 49.36
N ALA A 808 16.08 -15.34 48.84
CA ALA A 808 16.88 -15.78 47.69
C ALA A 808 16.67 -14.91 46.43
N ALA A 809 15.48 -14.29 46.29
CA ALA A 809 15.18 -13.36 45.21
C ALA A 809 15.92 -12.01 45.36
N ASP A 810 15.92 -11.45 46.57
CA ASP A 810 16.62 -10.19 46.89
C ASP A 810 18.13 -10.36 46.74
N ILE A 811 18.66 -11.51 47.18
CA ILE A 811 20.05 -11.92 46.96
C ILE A 811 20.33 -11.97 45.46
N ALA A 812 19.51 -12.66 44.65
CA ALA A 812 19.74 -12.79 43.22
C ALA A 812 19.75 -11.44 42.46
N GLU A 813 18.90 -10.49 42.85
CA GLU A 813 18.85 -9.16 42.23
C GLU A 813 20.07 -8.29 42.56
N SER A 814 20.64 -8.48 43.76
CA SER A 814 21.82 -7.78 44.25
C SER A 814 23.14 -8.26 43.61
N ILE A 815 23.20 -9.50 43.08
CA ILE A 815 24.44 -10.06 42.54
C ILE A 815 24.77 -9.42 41.19
N ARG A 816 26.02 -9.01 41.03
CA ARG A 816 26.62 -8.58 39.76
C ARG A 816 27.90 -9.37 39.52
N PHE A 817 28.17 -9.66 38.24
CA PHE A 817 29.23 -10.58 37.81
C PHE A 817 30.33 -9.87 37.03
N GLY A 818 30.48 -8.55 37.20
CA GLY A 818 31.46 -7.72 36.54
C GLY A 818 31.41 -7.85 35.02
N LEU A 819 32.56 -8.14 34.42
CA LEU A 819 32.71 -8.28 32.97
C LEU A 819 31.89 -9.44 32.36
N LEU A 820 31.40 -10.37 33.18
CA LEU A 820 30.52 -11.46 32.74
C LEU A 820 29.07 -11.01 32.57
N SER A 821 28.63 -9.96 33.29
CA SER A 821 27.23 -9.47 33.24
C SER A 821 26.81 -8.97 31.86
N PRO A 822 27.59 -8.16 31.12
CA PRO A 822 27.25 -7.76 29.76
C PRO A 822 27.14 -8.96 28.80
N LEU A 823 27.99 -9.98 28.94
CA LEU A 823 27.93 -11.19 28.13
C LEU A 823 26.67 -12.01 28.40
N LEU A 824 26.30 -12.17 29.68
CA LEU A 824 25.06 -12.84 30.09
C LEU A 824 23.82 -12.11 29.58
N ARG A 825 23.79 -10.77 29.67
CA ARG A 825 22.68 -9.94 29.18
C ARG A 825 22.56 -9.96 27.65
N ALA A 826 23.69 -9.98 26.94
CA ALA A 826 23.71 -9.97 25.48
C ALA A 826 23.42 -11.35 24.85
N TRP A 827 23.53 -12.45 25.62
CA TRP A 827 23.38 -13.80 25.11
C TRP A 827 21.92 -14.14 24.73
N GLN A 828 21.74 -14.71 23.53
CA GLN A 828 20.41 -15.03 22.98
C GLN A 828 20.24 -16.53 22.67
N GLY A 829 21.31 -17.33 22.84
CA GLY A 829 21.33 -18.76 22.55
C GLY A 829 20.95 -19.62 23.75
N ARG A 830 21.19 -20.94 23.65
CA ARG A 830 20.96 -21.87 24.75
C ARG A 830 21.97 -21.60 25.88
N CYS A 831 21.53 -21.74 27.13
CA CYS A 831 22.39 -21.65 28.31
C CYS A 831 22.42 -23.01 29.03
N ILE A 832 23.61 -23.47 29.42
CA ILE A 832 23.82 -24.69 30.21
C ILE A 832 24.65 -24.31 31.42
N VAL A 833 24.21 -24.71 32.62
CA VAL A 833 24.95 -24.48 33.86
C VAL A 833 25.62 -25.78 34.29
N ILE A 834 26.93 -25.75 34.50
CA ILE A 834 27.71 -26.85 35.09
C ILE A 834 28.24 -26.37 36.43
N THR A 835 28.01 -27.18 37.47
CA THR A 835 28.42 -26.86 38.83
C THR A 835 29.25 -27.99 39.43
N SER A 836 30.24 -27.62 40.24
CA SER A 836 31.01 -28.51 41.10
C SER A 836 30.54 -28.36 42.55
N MET A 837 30.04 -29.44 43.15
CA MET A 837 29.59 -29.51 44.56
C MET A 837 30.08 -30.80 45.20
N GLY A 838 30.33 -30.79 46.52
CA GLY A 838 30.69 -31.97 47.31
C GLY A 838 31.92 -31.78 48.20
N LYS A 839 32.38 -32.85 48.85
CA LYS A 839 33.47 -32.83 49.84
C LYS A 839 34.71 -32.10 49.31
N GLN A 840 35.21 -31.16 50.10
CA GLN A 840 36.38 -30.33 49.83
C GLN A 840 37.65 -31.16 49.54
N SER A 841 38.57 -30.63 48.72
CA SER A 841 39.89 -31.22 48.42
C SER A 841 39.87 -32.57 47.69
N THR A 842 38.83 -32.82 46.90
CA THR A 842 38.66 -34.07 46.12
C THR A 842 39.05 -33.93 44.64
N GLY A 843 39.62 -32.78 44.25
CA GLY A 843 40.06 -32.51 42.86
C GLY A 843 38.94 -32.10 41.91
N LYS A 844 37.78 -31.66 42.42
CA LYS A 844 36.62 -31.28 41.59
C LYS A 844 36.92 -30.07 40.71
N SER A 845 37.50 -29.01 41.28
CA SER A 845 37.94 -27.82 40.51
C SER A 845 38.95 -28.18 39.43
N TYR A 846 39.85 -29.14 39.70
CA TYR A 846 40.80 -29.65 38.71
C TYR A 846 40.07 -30.33 37.55
N PHE A 847 39.12 -31.23 37.81
CA PHE A 847 38.30 -31.84 36.76
C PHE A 847 37.43 -30.82 36.02
N LEU A 848 36.87 -29.84 36.72
CA LEU A 848 36.01 -28.80 36.14
C LEU A 848 36.80 -27.91 35.17
N ASN A 849 38.02 -27.51 35.54
CA ASN A 849 38.96 -26.81 34.67
C ASN A 849 39.31 -27.66 33.45
N HIS A 850 39.62 -28.94 33.64
CA HIS A 850 39.95 -29.86 32.56
C HIS A 850 38.79 -30.16 31.60
N LEU A 851 37.57 -30.19 32.11
CA LEU A 851 36.36 -30.36 31.30
C LEU A 851 36.09 -29.12 30.45
N THR A 852 36.05 -27.94 31.08
CA THR A 852 35.50 -26.71 30.49
C THR A 852 36.55 -25.74 29.94
N GLY A 853 37.80 -25.86 30.38
CA GLY A 853 38.87 -24.90 30.08
C GLY A 853 38.80 -23.64 30.94
N SER A 854 38.08 -23.68 32.07
CA SER A 854 38.11 -22.63 33.09
C SER A 854 39.44 -22.59 33.85
N SER A 855 39.62 -21.54 34.66
CA SER A 855 40.85 -21.31 35.42
C SER A 855 40.64 -21.12 36.93
N PHE A 856 39.74 -21.89 37.54
CA PHE A 856 39.56 -21.88 39.00
C PHE A 856 40.85 -22.32 39.69
N ALA A 857 41.56 -21.39 40.33
CA ALA A 857 42.86 -21.63 40.92
C ALA A 857 42.74 -21.87 42.43
N ILE A 858 43.40 -22.92 42.91
CA ILE A 858 43.58 -23.20 44.34
C ILE A 858 44.94 -22.61 44.74
N ALA A 859 44.96 -21.66 45.67
CA ALA A 859 46.19 -21.21 46.32
C ALA A 859 46.66 -22.29 47.30
N GLY A 860 47.98 -22.50 47.40
CA GLY A 860 48.58 -23.61 48.15
C GLY A 860 47.95 -23.84 49.53
N ASN A 861 47.61 -25.09 49.82
CA ASN A 861 47.09 -25.61 51.08
C ASN A 861 45.72 -25.07 51.59
N ARG A 862 45.00 -24.22 50.85
CA ARG A 862 43.61 -23.83 51.17
C ARG A 862 42.69 -24.07 49.98
N CYS A 863 41.41 -24.30 50.22
CA CYS A 863 40.45 -24.42 49.11
C CYS A 863 40.12 -23.06 48.52
N THR A 864 39.47 -23.06 47.34
CA THR A 864 38.82 -21.85 46.84
C THR A 864 37.98 -21.28 47.98
N ASP A 865 37.95 -19.97 48.14
CA ASP A 865 37.10 -19.35 49.16
C ASP A 865 35.76 -19.02 48.50
N GLY A 866 34.66 -19.50 49.10
CA GLY A 866 33.33 -19.24 48.61
C GLY A 866 32.98 -19.88 47.27
N ALA A 867 32.19 -19.15 46.47
CA ALA A 867 31.73 -19.61 45.15
C ALA A 867 32.31 -18.74 44.03
N TRP A 868 32.66 -19.38 42.91
CA TRP A 868 33.28 -18.76 41.75
C TRP A 868 32.52 -19.09 40.47
N MET A 869 32.53 -18.16 39.51
CA MET A 869 31.86 -18.31 38.21
C MET A 869 32.80 -18.00 37.05
N SER A 870 32.73 -18.80 35.99
CA SER A 870 33.37 -18.52 34.70
C SER A 870 32.35 -18.78 33.58
N LEU A 871 32.52 -18.13 32.43
CA LEU A 871 31.68 -18.39 31.26
C LEU A 871 32.48 -19.12 30.17
N ARG A 872 31.78 -19.81 29.28
CA ARG A 872 32.35 -20.40 28.07
C ARG A 872 31.33 -20.31 26.96
N ILE A 873 31.72 -19.84 25.78
CA ILE A 873 30.83 -19.79 24.62
C ILE A 873 31.28 -20.86 23.63
N MET A 874 30.40 -21.82 23.39
CA MET A 874 30.60 -22.94 22.46
C MET A 874 29.52 -22.90 21.40
N GLU A 875 29.87 -22.49 20.18
CA GLU A 875 28.91 -22.33 19.08
C GLU A 875 27.71 -21.47 19.53
N ASP A 876 26.51 -22.06 19.59
CA ASP A 876 25.26 -21.42 20.01
C ASP A 876 24.86 -21.71 21.46
N VAL A 877 25.80 -22.18 22.29
CA VAL A 877 25.60 -22.49 23.71
C VAL A 877 26.53 -21.64 24.61
N LEU A 878 25.93 -20.96 25.59
CA LEU A 878 26.64 -20.37 26.72
C LEU A 878 26.70 -21.39 27.85
N LEU A 879 27.91 -21.77 28.21
CA LEU A 879 28.21 -22.60 29.35
C LEU A 879 28.55 -21.69 30.54
N VAL A 880 27.73 -21.75 31.58
CA VAL A 880 27.99 -21.11 32.87
C VAL A 880 28.63 -22.15 33.77
N VAL A 881 29.86 -21.90 34.22
CA VAL A 881 30.63 -22.84 35.03
C VAL A 881 30.74 -22.27 36.43
N LEU A 882 30.28 -23.02 37.43
CA LEU A 882 30.26 -22.63 38.84
C LEU A 882 31.11 -23.60 39.66
N ASP A 883 32.01 -23.05 40.46
CA ASP A 883 32.74 -23.80 41.48
C ASP A 883 32.27 -23.37 42.87
N PHE A 884 31.73 -24.32 43.64
CA PHE A 884 31.29 -24.12 45.02
C PHE A 884 32.17 -24.85 46.03
N GLU A 885 33.35 -25.34 45.61
CA GLU A 885 34.26 -26.08 46.48
C GLU A 885 34.63 -25.31 47.76
N GLY A 886 34.60 -23.98 47.71
CA GLY A 886 34.92 -23.10 48.83
C GLY A 886 33.81 -22.77 49.82
N LEU A 887 32.56 -23.16 49.56
CA LEU A 887 31.47 -22.97 50.54
C LEU A 887 31.54 -23.95 51.72
N GLY A 888 32.32 -25.02 51.60
CA GLY A 888 32.48 -26.03 52.65
C GLY A 888 33.53 -25.66 53.72
N SER A 889 34.35 -24.64 53.46
CA SER A 889 35.34 -24.12 54.41
C SER A 889 34.77 -22.94 55.18
N PHE A 890 33.84 -23.21 56.10
CA PHE A 890 33.69 -22.28 57.22
C PHE A 890 35.05 -22.21 57.90
N GLU A 891 35.57 -21.01 58.14
CA GLU A 891 36.82 -20.82 58.87
C GLU A 891 36.79 -21.72 60.11
N ARG A 892 37.70 -22.69 60.17
CA ARG A 892 38.01 -23.32 61.45
C ARG A 892 38.58 -22.20 62.29
N THR A 893 37.84 -21.75 63.29
CA THR A 893 38.38 -20.83 64.29
C THR A 893 39.66 -21.43 64.86
N ASP A 894 40.70 -20.61 65.07
CA ASP A 894 41.99 -21.02 65.63
C ASP A 894 41.88 -21.83 66.94
N GLN A 895 40.72 -21.79 67.61
CA GLN A 895 40.40 -22.61 68.79
C GLN A 895 40.20 -24.12 68.52
N GLU A 896 39.94 -24.55 67.29
CA GLU A 896 39.72 -25.99 67.01
C GLU A 896 41.02 -26.77 66.81
N ASP A 897 42.12 -26.11 66.40
CA ASP A 897 43.41 -26.78 66.17
C ASP A 897 44.18 -27.09 67.48
N ASP A 898 43.86 -26.43 68.60
CA ASP A 898 44.43 -26.74 69.94
C ASP A 898 43.75 -27.94 70.64
N SER A 899 42.63 -28.46 70.11
CA SER A 899 41.87 -29.54 70.77
C SER A 899 42.32 -30.96 70.40
N SER A 900 43.43 -31.10 69.65
CA SER A 900 44.01 -32.40 69.28
C SER A 900 45.39 -32.67 69.90
N GLN A 901 45.60 -32.18 71.12
CA GLN A 901 46.50 -32.80 72.12
C GLN A 901 45.70 -33.28 73.33
N CYS A 902 45.16 -34.50 73.24
CA CYS A 902 44.89 -35.42 74.35
C CYS A 902 44.94 -36.86 73.84
#